data_AF-Q4E275-F1
#
_entry.id   AF-Q4E275-F1
#
_cell.length_a   1.000
_cell.length_b   1.000
_cell.length_c   1.000
_cell.angle_alpha   90.00
_cell.angle_beta   90.00
_cell.angle_gamma   90.00
#
_symmetry.space_group_name_H-M   'P 1'
#
loop_
_entity.id
_entity.type
_entity.pdbx_description
1 polymer ?
#
loop_
_entity_poly.entity_id
_entity_poly.type
_entity_poly.pdbx_seq_one_letter_code
_entity_poly.pdbx_strand_id
1 'polypeptide(L)'
;MSLSLEALNSFLRMIGRTTGGGVTIDVEFRETLKQALVAMEELTRVAQEGRANFVAAPVLSALLSAFYVKKTRVVGAALSVLQQLIHDCRISYDTPIILYQYQRNKQALRCGEALFCAVDDFLVNTADAALQLKGLEVLHDLVSDDNFAYLTGSCVTRCVRTCYQVTLQSSNEAARIIARDVFVLCVLRVTRAFVEATPSERRCGTFASSTRLYDCMQDVEPDAKFTPIQIGGYATPFTDDVVNSVDKTPPLGPFNSYAAEEASSSAGSLQPREFLQYSCSDSIVASALSVFQGGKLPRALEDMLLLIKYVCRLASRTCSGSGSTSEKNPEVRVRQIALEMLESLFLEIPMANCDAEHTCATWLTMVVAATKYHLLRCIARNLSTIVPSSFFTTSVRILTLLLRKFHYHLARELHALLAVMLFPLAVSKFSSFSQKHAVLSMVRELVSIPHLCVSFFINYDCNPAFDPAAKYGGMLELLVDFIVEMTYMDFFDPEWLSLDQQQLLRGECVSAMHSLVDSMLRWVSEDPREYTQRQLREVVGQALSKSSVGCQGVRRWHEMYLSNGWGSGGNGKGTGTSELLSADLSSSSSSSFSSASAASLKGDGRGKPQNWGKPHRVGYHWKHVHCLLQNKRIAQEAMQYINRGHWRDGMKLLEQRGYISHADEATRWSDFARFLKTYPGIERSALCSIFERVLKDSDCDRILREYMQLFPYKGVTIDVALRDTTCEFMSWERPTFEAQVWAVIQRRFGEAYAAQNPRSITVKDADAMAGVLLFLHTSLHNENMRNNRMTVEEFVRNGNECVDFAFLEQDMRDMYYRVAQRKWELDELQRTPRQVELEKKMPSLSSKIRQQQKCSSFSSVADLANEETSFSTAMNTPGNSKSFRKDNDESEGSRLLDNVVVPYTECPEGFKLRESYHQRYVDVATQHLRQLECEHRMQRLEACSLQPYILPQYAQHVRPMLLMLYPQIAATLYMGFRVLEERPIFRLILSTYDMLYDLAAVFVVNLSGLRVAVERQIRRWLEDENAQRLLPPIRGTFMLPLMNLL
;
A
#
# COMPACT_ATOMS: atom_id res chain seq x y z
N MET A 1 24.53 52.42 -3.89
CA MET A 1 23.32 51.61 -4.12
C MET A 1 23.69 50.15 -3.89
N SER A 2 22.74 49.22 -3.68
CA SER A 2 23.10 47.80 -3.72
C SER A 2 23.54 47.44 -5.15
N LEU A 3 24.57 46.61 -5.28
CA LEU A 3 25.11 46.14 -6.57
C LEU A 3 24.00 45.54 -7.48
N SER A 4 22.99 44.92 -6.86
CA SER A 4 21.82 44.34 -7.53
C SER A 4 20.94 45.36 -8.27
N LEU A 5 20.71 46.54 -7.71
CA LEU A 5 19.86 47.57 -8.34
C LEU A 5 20.56 48.23 -9.53
N GLU A 6 21.89 48.38 -9.46
CA GLU A 6 22.70 48.88 -10.57
C GLU A 6 22.70 47.89 -11.74
N ALA A 7 22.87 46.60 -11.44
CA ALA A 7 22.78 45.53 -12.43
C ALA A 7 21.40 45.49 -13.10
N LEU A 8 20.31 45.58 -12.31
CA LEU A 8 18.94 45.61 -12.81
C LEU A 8 18.65 46.82 -13.71
N ASN A 9 19.12 48.01 -13.34
CA ASN A 9 18.98 49.21 -14.17
C ASN A 9 19.77 49.09 -15.48
N SER A 10 21.00 48.56 -15.42
CA SER A 10 21.81 48.30 -16.62
C SER A 10 21.11 47.32 -17.58
N PHE A 11 20.45 46.30 -17.03
CA PHE A 11 19.70 45.30 -17.77
C PHE A 11 18.46 45.89 -18.45
N LEU A 12 17.65 46.68 -17.74
CA LEU A 12 16.46 47.31 -18.36
C LEU A 12 16.84 48.25 -19.51
N ARG A 13 17.97 48.98 -19.38
CA ARG A 13 18.49 49.80 -20.48
C ARG A 13 18.99 48.95 -21.64
N MET A 14 19.59 47.79 -21.37
CA MET A 14 20.03 46.83 -22.40
C MET A 14 18.83 46.26 -23.18
N ILE A 15 17.77 45.82 -22.50
CA ILE A 15 16.59 45.26 -23.17
C ILE A 15 15.81 46.35 -23.94
N GLY A 16 15.75 47.58 -23.41
CA GLY A 16 15.21 48.75 -24.11
C GLY A 16 15.93 49.04 -25.43
N ARG A 17 17.26 48.90 -25.49
CA ARG A 17 18.02 49.06 -26.74
C ARG A 17 17.83 47.91 -27.72
N THR A 18 17.65 46.69 -27.24
CA THR A 18 17.56 45.49 -28.10
C THR A 18 16.20 45.26 -28.74
N THR A 19 15.13 45.82 -28.18
CA THR A 19 13.74 45.75 -28.71
C THR A 19 13.50 46.64 -29.94
N GLY A 20 14.48 47.49 -30.28
CA GLY A 20 14.45 48.33 -31.49
C GLY A 20 14.62 47.57 -32.81
N GLY A 21 15.06 46.30 -32.79
CA GLY A 21 15.30 45.53 -34.01
C GLY A 21 14.86 44.07 -33.89
N GLY A 22 13.71 43.75 -34.51
CA GLY A 22 13.37 42.40 -34.99
C GLY A 22 12.86 41.35 -33.99
N VAL A 23 12.67 41.66 -32.71
CA VAL A 23 12.03 40.71 -31.77
C VAL A 23 10.52 40.93 -31.80
N THR A 24 9.76 39.93 -32.23
CA THR A 24 8.30 39.88 -32.26
C THR A 24 7.71 39.89 -30.84
N ILE A 25 7.87 40.99 -30.11
CA ILE A 25 7.29 41.16 -28.78
C ILE A 25 6.10 42.12 -28.87
N ASP A 26 5.05 41.74 -28.15
CA ASP A 26 3.77 42.44 -28.01
C ASP A 26 3.91 43.96 -27.77
N VAL A 27 2.97 44.76 -28.25
CA VAL A 27 2.90 46.22 -28.01
C VAL A 27 2.83 46.48 -26.50
N GLU A 28 2.06 45.66 -25.78
CA GLU A 28 1.89 45.75 -24.32
C GLU A 28 3.19 45.48 -23.54
N PHE A 29 4.09 44.63 -24.06
CA PHE A 29 5.39 44.42 -23.42
C PHE A 29 6.26 45.68 -23.50
N ARG A 30 6.20 46.42 -24.62
CA ARG A 30 6.93 47.69 -24.74
C ARG A 30 6.39 48.73 -23.76
N GLU A 31 5.08 48.73 -23.50
CA GLU A 31 4.48 49.59 -22.48
C GLU A 31 4.92 49.17 -21.07
N THR A 32 4.91 47.87 -20.78
CA THR A 32 5.41 47.33 -19.51
C THR A 32 6.88 47.67 -19.30
N LEU A 33 7.70 47.64 -20.36
CA LEU A 33 9.11 48.02 -20.28
C LEU A 33 9.31 49.52 -19.99
N LYS A 34 8.47 50.39 -20.58
CA LYS A 34 8.47 51.82 -20.25
C LYS A 34 8.08 52.03 -18.78
N GLN A 35 7.04 51.34 -18.31
CA GLN A 35 6.62 51.37 -16.91
C GLN A 35 7.73 50.85 -15.98
N ALA A 36 8.46 49.79 -16.38
CA ALA A 36 9.58 49.25 -15.64
C ALA A 36 10.74 50.25 -15.52
N LEU A 37 11.06 50.99 -16.59
CA LEU A 37 12.10 52.03 -16.54
C LEU A 37 11.71 53.17 -15.60
N VAL A 38 10.47 53.65 -15.66
CA VAL A 38 9.94 54.68 -14.74
C VAL A 38 9.93 54.19 -13.30
N ALA A 39 9.45 52.96 -13.06
CA ALA A 39 9.44 52.35 -11.73
C ALA A 39 10.85 52.13 -11.19
N MET A 40 11.84 51.86 -12.05
CA MET A 40 13.24 51.74 -11.65
C MET A 40 13.84 53.07 -11.24
N GLU A 41 13.57 54.16 -11.97
CA GLU A 41 14.02 55.50 -11.57
C GLU A 41 13.45 55.85 -10.18
N GLU A 42 12.19 55.56 -9.95
CA GLU A 42 11.56 55.73 -8.64
C GLU A 42 12.17 54.83 -7.57
N LEU A 43 12.41 53.56 -7.86
CA LEU A 43 13.11 52.63 -6.96
C LEU A 43 14.52 53.12 -6.62
N THR A 44 15.26 53.66 -7.59
CA THR A 44 16.60 54.20 -7.34
C THR A 44 16.56 55.42 -6.42
N ARG A 45 15.53 56.25 -6.55
CA ARG A 45 15.27 57.41 -5.67
C ARG A 45 14.91 56.95 -4.25
N VAL A 46 13.96 56.04 -4.11
CA VAL A 46 13.49 55.53 -2.81
C VAL A 46 14.55 54.67 -2.09
N ALA A 47 15.41 53.97 -2.85
CA ALA A 47 16.53 53.22 -2.28
C ALA A 47 17.60 54.13 -1.65
N GLN A 48 17.79 55.35 -2.15
CA GLN A 48 18.65 56.34 -1.50
C GLN A 48 18.06 56.80 -0.15
N GLU A 49 16.74 56.74 0.01
CA GLU A 49 16.03 57.04 1.26
C GLU A 49 15.95 55.86 2.25
N GLY A 50 16.43 54.67 1.87
CA GLY A 50 16.39 53.47 2.71
C GLY A 50 14.99 52.84 2.87
N ARG A 51 14.00 53.23 2.04
CA ARG A 51 12.59 52.81 2.18
C ARG A 51 12.15 51.65 1.27
N ALA A 52 12.97 51.23 0.31
CA ALA A 52 12.60 50.22 -0.68
C ALA A 52 13.17 48.83 -0.35
N ASN A 53 12.30 47.91 0.09
CA ASN A 53 12.66 46.51 0.34
C ASN A 53 12.49 45.62 -0.91
N PHE A 54 11.45 45.85 -1.73
CA PHE A 54 11.09 44.96 -2.84
C PHE A 54 11.08 45.66 -4.20
N VAL A 55 11.36 44.90 -5.25
CA VAL A 55 11.29 45.34 -6.64
C VAL A 55 9.82 45.46 -7.11
N ALA A 56 9.51 46.48 -7.91
CA ALA A 56 8.17 46.75 -8.39
C ALA A 56 7.68 45.73 -9.44
N ALA A 57 6.37 45.49 -9.49
CA ALA A 57 5.73 44.51 -10.38
C ALA A 57 6.10 44.66 -11.89
N PRO A 58 6.11 45.87 -12.49
CA PRO A 58 6.47 46.02 -13.90
C PRO A 58 7.92 45.63 -14.19
N VAL A 59 8.82 45.85 -13.24
CA VAL A 59 10.24 45.51 -13.36
C VAL A 59 10.45 44.00 -13.34
N LEU A 60 9.75 43.30 -12.44
CA LEU A 60 9.75 41.84 -12.37
C LEU A 60 9.13 41.23 -13.64
N SER A 61 8.01 41.76 -14.11
CA SER A 61 7.37 41.36 -15.37
C SER A 61 8.32 41.51 -16.57
N ALA A 62 9.04 42.64 -16.67
CA ALA A 62 10.01 42.88 -17.73
C ALA A 62 11.22 41.94 -17.65
N LEU A 63 11.74 41.70 -16.44
CA LEU A 63 12.87 40.79 -16.19
C LEU A 63 12.53 39.34 -16.57
N LEU A 64 11.37 38.83 -16.13
CA LEU A 64 10.98 37.44 -16.37
C LEU A 64 10.54 37.20 -17.82
N SER A 65 9.87 38.17 -18.45
CA SER A 65 9.50 38.06 -19.85
C SER A 65 10.73 38.07 -20.79
N ALA A 66 11.88 38.55 -20.31
CA ALA A 66 13.13 38.54 -21.06
C ALA A 66 13.67 37.13 -21.36
N PHE A 67 13.27 36.11 -20.60
CA PHE A 67 13.62 34.71 -20.86
C PHE A 67 13.05 34.18 -22.19
N TYR A 68 11.97 34.79 -22.69
CA TYR A 68 11.36 34.46 -23.97
C TYR A 68 11.95 35.25 -25.16
N VAL A 69 13.01 36.04 -24.92
CA VAL A 69 13.72 36.76 -25.98
C VAL A 69 14.79 35.83 -26.58
N LYS A 70 14.78 35.65 -27.91
CA LYS A 70 15.74 34.79 -28.63
C LYS A 70 17.23 35.19 -28.51
N LYS A 71 17.58 36.25 -27.78
CA LYS A 71 18.95 36.78 -27.64
C LYS A 71 19.61 36.24 -26.37
N THR A 72 20.55 35.31 -26.50
CA THR A 72 21.30 34.68 -25.39
C THR A 72 21.94 35.68 -24.42
N ARG A 73 22.49 36.80 -24.92
CA ARG A 73 23.07 37.86 -24.09
C ARG A 73 22.06 38.49 -23.12
N VAL A 74 20.81 38.67 -23.56
CA VAL A 74 19.74 39.24 -22.73
C VAL A 74 19.38 38.26 -21.63
N VAL A 75 19.23 36.98 -21.98
CA VAL A 75 18.90 35.92 -21.02
C VAL A 75 20.02 35.71 -19.99
N GLY A 76 21.29 35.71 -20.41
CA GLY A 76 22.43 35.62 -19.50
C GLY A 76 22.52 36.79 -18.51
N ALA A 77 22.23 38.01 -18.97
CA ALA A 77 22.12 39.17 -18.08
C ALA A 77 20.93 39.05 -17.12
N ALA A 78 19.75 38.61 -17.62
CA ALA A 78 18.56 38.39 -16.80
C ALA A 78 18.80 37.36 -15.69
N LEU A 79 19.41 36.21 -16.00
CA LEU A 79 19.80 35.19 -15.02
C LEU A 79 20.72 35.75 -13.93
N SER A 80 21.69 36.58 -14.32
CA SER A 80 22.66 37.17 -13.38
C SER A 80 21.99 38.15 -12.42
N VAL A 81 21.10 38.99 -12.94
CA VAL A 81 20.31 39.94 -12.14
C VAL A 81 19.34 39.18 -11.23
N LEU A 82 18.67 38.16 -11.75
CA LEU A 82 17.73 37.35 -10.99
C LEU A 82 18.40 36.66 -9.80
N GLN A 83 19.56 36.05 -10.00
CA GLN A 83 20.33 35.41 -8.94
C GLN A 83 20.70 36.42 -7.84
N GLN A 84 21.18 37.61 -8.19
CA GLN A 84 21.49 38.67 -7.21
C GLN A 84 20.24 39.14 -6.43
N LEU A 85 19.10 39.25 -7.10
CA LEU A 85 17.85 39.67 -6.47
C LEU A 85 17.29 38.63 -5.48
N ILE A 86 17.48 37.33 -5.79
CA ILE A 86 17.13 36.23 -4.88
C ILE A 86 18.03 36.27 -3.65
N HIS A 87 19.36 36.39 -3.83
CA HIS A 87 20.32 36.46 -2.73
C HIS A 87 20.12 37.67 -1.81
N ASP A 88 19.71 38.82 -2.38
CA ASP A 88 19.40 40.03 -1.61
C ASP A 88 17.99 40.02 -0.98
N CYS A 89 17.18 38.96 -1.18
CA CYS A 89 15.78 38.86 -0.74
C CYS A 89 14.89 40.03 -1.20
N ARG A 90 15.11 40.57 -2.41
CA ARG A 90 14.38 41.75 -2.94
C ARG A 90 13.15 41.39 -3.79
N ILE A 91 12.83 40.11 -3.92
CA ILE A 91 11.69 39.63 -4.69
C ILE A 91 10.54 39.33 -3.74
N SER A 92 9.40 40.00 -3.93
CA SER A 92 8.15 39.60 -3.28
C SER A 92 7.43 38.60 -4.17
N TYR A 93 7.49 37.31 -3.82
CA TYR A 93 6.92 36.21 -4.62
C TYR A 93 5.40 36.32 -4.79
N ASP A 94 4.70 36.99 -3.87
CA ASP A 94 3.25 37.22 -3.90
C ASP A 94 2.81 38.32 -4.88
N THR A 95 3.74 39.08 -5.46
CA THR A 95 3.39 40.20 -6.33
C THR A 95 2.72 39.67 -7.62
N PRO A 96 1.50 40.10 -7.98
CA PRO A 96 0.88 39.72 -9.24
C PRO A 96 1.60 40.41 -10.41
N ILE A 97 1.99 39.63 -11.41
CA ILE A 97 2.67 40.12 -12.60
C ILE A 97 2.09 39.49 -13.87
N ILE A 98 2.34 40.13 -15.00
CA ILE A 98 2.00 39.60 -16.32
C ILE A 98 3.28 39.01 -16.92
N LEU A 99 3.24 37.73 -17.29
CA LEU A 99 4.33 37.07 -17.99
C LEU A 99 4.03 37.04 -19.49
N TYR A 100 4.88 37.69 -20.29
CA TYR A 100 4.74 37.74 -21.75
C TYR A 100 5.61 36.63 -22.39
N GLN A 101 4.96 35.65 -23.00
CA GLN A 101 5.57 34.45 -23.58
C GLN A 101 5.68 34.53 -25.11
N TYR A 102 6.16 33.46 -25.76
CA TYR A 102 6.17 33.32 -27.22
C TYR A 102 4.75 33.46 -27.84
N GLN A 103 4.68 33.87 -29.11
CA GLN A 103 3.44 33.89 -29.92
C GLN A 103 2.29 34.77 -29.39
N ARG A 104 2.57 35.85 -28.64
CA ARG A 104 1.56 36.75 -28.03
C ARG A 104 0.71 36.10 -26.94
N ASN A 105 1.20 35.02 -26.32
CA ASN A 105 0.58 34.50 -25.10
C ASN A 105 1.01 35.34 -23.89
N LYS A 106 0.04 35.79 -23.10
CA LYS A 106 0.26 36.46 -21.83
C LYS A 106 -0.49 35.74 -20.71
N GLN A 107 0.17 35.55 -19.58
CA GLN A 107 -0.41 34.90 -18.40
C GLN A 107 -0.27 35.81 -17.18
N ALA A 108 -1.36 36.04 -16.46
CA ALA A 108 -1.33 36.73 -15.18
C ALA A 108 -1.02 35.70 -14.08
N LEU A 109 0.15 35.83 -13.45
CA LEU A 109 0.67 34.86 -12.49
C LEU A 109 1.20 35.61 -11.26
N ARG A 110 1.35 34.90 -10.14
CA ARG A 110 2.13 35.41 -9.01
C ARG A 110 3.62 35.35 -9.37
N CYS A 111 4.40 36.30 -8.87
CA CYS A 111 5.82 36.41 -9.22
C CYS A 111 6.59 35.11 -8.95
N GLY A 112 6.31 34.38 -7.87
CA GLY A 112 6.97 33.09 -7.59
C GLY A 112 6.72 32.04 -8.68
N GLU A 113 5.46 31.86 -9.07
CA GLU A 113 5.06 30.92 -10.13
C GLU A 113 5.60 31.36 -11.50
N ALA A 114 5.49 32.65 -11.83
CA ALA A 114 6.00 33.20 -13.08
C ALA A 114 7.52 33.07 -13.20
N LEU A 115 8.23 33.26 -12.09
CA LEU A 115 9.68 33.12 -12.02
C LEU A 115 10.08 31.68 -12.27
N PHE A 116 9.41 30.73 -11.60
CA PHE A 116 9.61 29.30 -11.84
C PHE A 116 9.32 28.93 -13.30
N CYS A 117 8.16 29.36 -13.84
CA CYS A 117 7.77 29.08 -15.22
C CYS A 117 8.76 29.64 -16.24
N ALA A 118 9.25 30.87 -16.06
CA ALA A 118 10.18 31.50 -16.99
C ALA A 118 11.55 30.79 -17.03
N VAL A 119 12.08 30.41 -15.85
CA VAL A 119 13.34 29.68 -15.74
C VAL A 119 13.19 28.26 -16.29
N ASP A 120 12.09 27.58 -15.97
CA ASP A 120 11.76 26.23 -16.46
C ASP A 120 11.64 26.20 -17.99
N ASP A 121 10.81 27.08 -18.57
CA ASP A 121 10.62 27.17 -20.02
C ASP A 121 11.95 27.50 -20.74
N PHE A 122 12.82 28.29 -20.11
CA PHE A 122 14.15 28.56 -20.62
C PHE A 122 15.05 27.31 -20.59
N LEU A 123 15.09 26.60 -19.46
CA LEU A 123 15.91 25.39 -19.28
C LEU A 123 15.52 24.27 -20.23
N VAL A 124 14.22 24.14 -20.54
CA VAL A 124 13.70 23.16 -21.52
C VAL A 124 14.15 23.47 -22.95
N ASN A 125 14.34 24.75 -23.30
CA ASN A 125 14.61 25.20 -24.67
C ASN A 125 16.08 25.61 -24.94
N THR A 126 16.91 25.74 -23.89
CA THR A 126 18.29 26.21 -24.05
C THR A 126 19.22 25.13 -24.60
N ALA A 127 20.01 25.49 -25.61
CA ALA A 127 21.12 24.66 -26.12
C ALA A 127 22.50 25.10 -25.56
N ASP A 128 22.56 26.24 -24.86
CA ASP A 128 23.80 26.78 -24.30
C ASP A 128 24.09 26.17 -22.93
N ALA A 129 25.18 25.40 -22.83
CA ALA A 129 25.58 24.68 -21.63
C ALA A 129 25.94 25.59 -20.44
N ALA A 130 26.47 26.79 -20.69
CA ALA A 130 26.84 27.73 -19.64
C ALA A 130 25.60 28.44 -19.09
N LEU A 131 24.68 28.84 -19.96
CA LEU A 131 23.41 29.41 -19.53
C LEU A 131 22.49 28.38 -18.88
N GLN A 132 22.52 27.12 -19.33
CA GLN A 132 21.80 26.03 -18.69
C GLN A 132 22.25 25.82 -17.25
N LEU A 133 23.58 25.81 -17.00
CA LEU A 133 24.13 25.71 -15.66
C LEU A 133 23.64 26.86 -14.77
N LYS A 134 23.75 28.09 -15.26
CA LYS A 134 23.32 29.28 -14.50
C LYS A 134 21.81 29.30 -14.23
N GLY A 135 21.00 28.80 -15.17
CA GLY A 135 19.57 28.63 -14.97
C GLY A 135 19.24 27.60 -13.89
N LEU A 136 20.02 26.52 -13.81
CA LEU A 136 19.87 25.50 -12.77
C LEU A 136 20.35 25.98 -11.40
N GLU A 137 21.39 26.79 -11.33
CA GLU A 137 21.80 27.46 -10.08
C GLU A 137 20.69 28.35 -9.53
N VAL A 138 20.06 29.16 -10.40
CA VAL A 138 18.88 29.95 -10.01
C VAL A 138 17.72 29.05 -9.55
N LEU A 139 17.45 27.96 -10.28
CA LEU A 139 16.41 27.01 -9.89
C LEU A 139 16.71 26.37 -8.54
N HIS A 140 17.97 26.03 -8.29
CA HIS A 140 18.45 25.53 -7.02
C HIS A 140 18.21 26.53 -5.91
N ASP A 141 18.64 27.79 -6.06
CA ASP A 141 18.43 28.84 -5.07
C ASP A 141 16.95 29.01 -4.70
N LEU A 142 16.03 28.91 -5.67
CA LEU A 142 14.59 29.00 -5.43
C LEU A 142 14.02 27.80 -4.66
N VAL A 143 14.39 26.58 -5.05
CA VAL A 143 13.90 25.36 -4.39
C VAL A 143 14.48 25.25 -2.98
N SER A 144 15.70 25.75 -2.79
CA SER A 144 16.40 25.88 -1.51
C SER A 144 15.80 26.94 -0.58
N ASP A 145 15.16 27.99 -1.10
CA ASP A 145 14.58 29.05 -0.27
C ASP A 145 13.32 28.56 0.46
N ASP A 146 13.40 28.47 1.79
CA ASP A 146 12.25 28.05 2.61
C ASP A 146 11.06 29.01 2.49
N ASN A 147 11.31 30.29 2.20
CA ASN A 147 10.28 31.31 2.00
C ASN A 147 9.58 31.18 0.64
N PHE A 148 10.10 30.35 -0.28
CA PHE A 148 9.47 30.09 -1.56
C PHE A 148 8.29 29.12 -1.41
N ALA A 149 7.14 29.65 -0.98
CA ALA A 149 5.88 28.90 -0.80
C ALA A 149 5.21 28.46 -2.13
N TYR A 150 5.81 28.79 -3.27
CA TYR A 150 5.25 28.57 -4.61
C TYR A 150 5.71 27.27 -5.27
N LEU A 151 6.55 26.46 -4.61
CA LEU A 151 6.90 25.12 -5.06
C LEU A 151 5.74 24.14 -4.84
N THR A 152 4.62 24.37 -5.53
CA THR A 152 3.39 23.56 -5.44
C THR A 152 2.78 23.38 -6.83
N GLY A 153 1.88 22.40 -6.96
CA GLY A 153 1.12 22.07 -8.15
C GLY A 153 1.99 21.91 -9.40
N SER A 154 1.73 22.76 -10.40
CA SER A 154 2.43 22.69 -11.68
C SER A 154 3.94 22.90 -11.54
N CYS A 155 4.41 23.73 -10.59
CA CYS A 155 5.83 23.98 -10.36
C CYS A 155 6.58 22.71 -9.93
N VAL A 156 5.97 21.86 -9.10
CA VAL A 156 6.57 20.56 -8.73
C VAL A 156 6.76 19.68 -9.97
N THR A 157 5.71 19.52 -10.77
CA THR A 157 5.77 18.68 -11.98
C THR A 157 6.73 19.23 -13.03
N ARG A 158 6.82 20.56 -13.17
CA ARG A 158 7.79 21.25 -14.02
C ARG A 158 9.21 21.05 -13.52
N CYS A 159 9.47 21.27 -12.22
CA CYS A 159 10.76 21.03 -11.57
C CYS A 159 11.28 19.63 -11.91
N VAL A 160 10.45 18.62 -11.66
CA VAL A 160 10.81 17.22 -11.88
C VAL A 160 11.06 16.94 -13.37
N ARG A 161 10.23 17.50 -14.28
CA ARG A 161 10.41 17.36 -15.73
C ARG A 161 11.71 17.99 -16.22
N THR A 162 12.04 19.17 -15.72
CA THR A 162 13.23 19.91 -16.13
C THR A 162 14.50 19.26 -15.59
N CYS A 163 14.52 18.88 -14.31
CA CYS A 163 15.62 18.09 -13.76
C CYS A 163 15.83 16.79 -14.54
N TYR A 164 14.74 16.11 -14.91
CA TYR A 164 14.76 14.93 -15.75
C TYR A 164 15.37 15.18 -17.13
N GLN A 165 14.86 16.19 -17.85
CA GLN A 165 15.30 16.52 -19.20
C GLN A 165 16.77 16.92 -19.23
N VAL A 166 17.20 17.77 -18.28
CA VAL A 166 18.61 18.16 -18.15
C VAL A 166 19.48 16.96 -17.86
N THR A 167 19.07 16.06 -16.97
CA THR A 167 19.85 14.86 -16.64
C THR A 167 20.04 13.94 -17.86
N LEU A 168 19.03 13.84 -18.72
CA LEU A 168 19.10 13.05 -19.95
C LEU A 168 19.92 13.72 -21.06
N GLN A 169 19.67 15.00 -21.32
CA GLN A 169 20.08 15.67 -22.55
C GLN A 169 21.31 16.56 -22.39
N SER A 170 21.66 16.96 -21.15
CA SER A 170 22.77 17.89 -20.94
C SER A 170 24.13 17.22 -21.16
N SER A 171 24.95 17.87 -21.98
CA SER A 171 26.37 17.54 -22.16
C SER A 171 27.23 17.98 -20.97
N ASN A 172 26.73 18.88 -20.13
CA ASN A 172 27.47 19.46 -19.01
C ASN A 172 27.30 18.61 -17.73
N GLU A 173 28.41 18.04 -17.23
CA GLU A 173 28.40 17.25 -15.99
C GLU A 173 27.95 18.09 -14.78
N ALA A 174 28.40 19.34 -14.65
CA ALA A 174 28.01 20.20 -13.55
C ALA A 174 26.50 20.48 -13.56
N ALA A 175 25.92 20.71 -14.74
CA ALA A 175 24.47 20.88 -14.88
C ALA A 175 23.71 19.61 -14.49
N ARG A 176 24.23 18.42 -14.83
CA ARG A 176 23.63 17.15 -14.42
C ARG A 176 23.70 16.92 -12.91
N ILE A 177 24.78 17.32 -12.26
CA ILE A 177 24.93 17.24 -10.80
C ILE A 177 23.91 18.16 -10.11
N ILE A 178 23.89 19.45 -10.46
CA ILE A 178 22.96 20.42 -9.87
C ILE A 178 21.50 20.01 -10.14
N ALA A 179 21.17 19.53 -11.34
CA ALA A 179 19.81 19.07 -11.64
C ALA A 179 19.36 17.90 -10.73
N ARG A 180 20.27 16.98 -10.37
CA ARG A 180 19.99 15.92 -9.40
C ARG A 180 19.76 16.48 -8.01
N ASP A 181 20.59 17.43 -7.58
CA ASP A 181 20.45 18.08 -6.27
C ASP A 181 19.12 18.82 -6.16
N VAL A 182 18.74 19.60 -7.18
CA VAL A 182 17.43 20.27 -7.26
C VAL A 182 16.27 19.27 -7.21
N PHE A 183 16.41 18.12 -7.87
CA PHE A 183 15.39 17.09 -7.86
C PHE A 183 15.21 16.52 -6.44
N VAL A 184 16.29 16.16 -5.75
CA VAL A 184 16.25 15.71 -4.35
C VAL A 184 15.59 16.78 -3.47
N LEU A 185 16.04 18.03 -3.56
CA LEU A 185 15.48 19.13 -2.77
C LEU A 185 13.97 19.32 -3.00
N CYS A 186 13.52 19.21 -4.25
CA CYS A 186 12.10 19.27 -4.58
C CYS A 186 11.31 18.14 -3.88
N VAL A 187 11.83 16.91 -3.91
CA VAL A 187 11.22 15.76 -3.21
C VAL A 187 11.15 15.99 -1.70
N LEU A 188 12.24 16.46 -1.09
CA LEU A 188 12.30 16.73 0.36
C LEU A 188 11.31 17.83 0.77
N ARG A 189 11.25 18.94 0.03
CA ARG A 189 10.33 20.06 0.30
C ARG A 189 8.87 19.64 0.20
N VAL A 190 8.50 18.91 -0.85
CA VAL A 190 7.12 18.40 -1.04
C VAL A 190 6.75 17.42 0.08
N THR A 191 7.66 16.50 0.42
CA THR A 191 7.40 15.50 1.47
C THR A 191 7.26 16.15 2.85
N ARG A 192 8.10 17.14 3.16
CA ARG A 192 8.00 17.92 4.39
C ARG A 192 6.69 18.70 4.47
N ALA A 193 6.33 19.42 3.41
CA ALA A 193 5.06 20.15 3.34
C ALA A 193 3.87 19.22 3.54
N PHE A 194 3.90 18.01 2.97
CA PHE A 194 2.88 16.98 3.17
C PHE A 194 2.73 16.58 4.65
N VAL A 195 3.84 16.35 5.36
CA VAL A 195 3.82 15.96 6.76
C VAL A 195 3.35 17.11 7.66
N GLU A 196 3.93 18.30 7.50
CA GLU A 196 3.65 19.47 8.36
C GLU A 196 2.22 20.01 8.18
N ALA A 197 1.62 19.85 6.99
CA ALA A 197 0.28 20.37 6.70
C ALA A 197 -0.87 19.52 7.29
N THR A 198 -0.57 18.34 7.86
CA THR A 198 -1.61 17.42 8.33
C THR A 198 -2.32 17.95 9.59
N PRO A 199 -3.66 17.99 9.61
CA PRO A 199 -4.39 18.46 10.78
C PRO A 199 -4.26 17.46 11.95
N SER A 200 -4.05 18.00 13.16
CA SER A 200 -3.98 17.20 14.40
C SER A 200 -5.39 16.89 14.93
N GLU A 201 -6.17 16.06 14.23
CA GLU A 201 -7.46 15.60 14.78
C GLU A 201 -7.27 14.42 15.73
N ARG A 202 -7.58 14.61 17.02
CA ARG A 202 -7.59 13.54 18.02
C ARG A 202 -8.82 12.65 17.85
N ARG A 203 -8.79 11.69 16.94
CA ARG A 203 -9.71 10.54 16.94
C ARG A 203 -8.93 9.23 16.90
N CYS A 204 -8.28 8.88 18.00
CA CYS A 204 -7.72 7.54 18.16
C CYS A 204 -8.86 6.57 18.52
N GLY A 205 -9.25 5.71 17.59
CA GLY A 205 -10.02 4.51 17.90
C GLY A 205 -9.10 3.51 18.60
N THR A 206 -8.95 3.58 19.92
CA THR A 206 -8.32 2.48 20.66
C THR A 206 -9.34 1.35 20.79
N PHE A 207 -9.05 0.23 20.15
CA PHE A 207 -9.83 -1.00 20.28
C PHE A 207 -9.67 -1.55 21.68
N ALA A 208 -10.78 -1.75 22.38
CA ALA A 208 -10.78 -2.24 23.75
C ALA A 208 -11.27 -3.69 23.78
N SER A 209 -10.55 -4.56 24.49
CA SER A 209 -11.10 -5.88 24.85
C SER A 209 -12.00 -5.75 26.09
N SER A 210 -13.08 -6.53 26.13
CA SER A 210 -13.93 -6.71 27.31
C SER A 210 -13.42 -7.80 28.27
N THR A 211 -12.26 -8.41 28.01
CA THR A 211 -11.66 -9.43 28.89
C THR A 211 -11.45 -8.86 30.30
N ARG A 212 -11.90 -9.57 31.34
CA ARG A 212 -11.73 -9.13 32.73
C ARG A 212 -10.24 -9.09 33.09
N LEU A 213 -9.84 -8.08 33.85
CA LEU A 213 -8.43 -7.88 34.26
C LEU A 213 -7.86 -9.10 35.02
N TYR A 214 -8.69 -9.81 35.79
CA TYR A 214 -8.27 -11.04 36.49
C TYR A 214 -7.93 -12.19 35.53
N ASP A 215 -8.67 -12.33 34.43
CA ASP A 215 -8.35 -13.31 33.39
C ASP A 215 -7.04 -12.95 32.67
N CYS A 216 -6.53 -11.72 32.81
CA CYS A 216 -5.26 -11.32 32.21
C CYS A 216 -4.03 -11.91 32.94
N MET A 217 -4.18 -12.42 34.18
CA MET A 217 -3.05 -12.89 35.00
C MET A 217 -2.78 -14.41 34.95
N GLN A 218 -3.71 -15.22 34.45
CA GLN A 218 -3.56 -16.69 34.40
C GLN A 218 -3.11 -17.16 33.00
N ASP A 219 -2.69 -18.40 32.79
CA ASP A 219 -2.41 -18.91 31.43
C ASP A 219 -3.72 -19.15 30.63
N VAL A 220 -3.64 -19.27 29.30
CA VAL A 220 -4.75 -19.79 28.47
C VAL A 220 -4.37 -21.21 28.10
N GLU A 221 -5.14 -22.19 28.56
CA GLU A 221 -4.94 -23.58 28.14
C GLU A 221 -5.16 -23.74 26.63
N PRO A 222 -4.41 -24.62 25.93
CA PRO A 222 -4.63 -24.90 24.51
C PRO A 222 -6.07 -25.34 24.19
N ASP A 223 -6.79 -25.88 25.18
CA ASP A 223 -8.17 -26.35 25.03
C ASP A 223 -9.19 -25.45 25.74
N ALA A 224 -8.80 -24.24 26.15
CA ALA A 224 -9.70 -23.30 26.80
C ALA A 224 -10.88 -22.93 25.88
N LYS A 225 -12.09 -22.90 26.46
CA LYS A 225 -13.29 -22.44 25.74
C LYS A 225 -13.13 -20.97 25.36
N PHE A 226 -13.52 -20.67 24.13
CA PHE A 226 -13.46 -19.34 23.54
C PHE A 226 -14.26 -18.30 24.37
N THR A 227 -13.68 -17.12 24.61
CA THR A 227 -14.38 -15.98 25.23
C THR A 227 -14.74 -14.92 24.17
N PRO A 228 -16.02 -14.67 23.88
CA PRO A 228 -16.45 -13.64 22.93
C PRO A 228 -16.10 -12.24 23.38
N ILE A 229 -15.66 -11.44 22.41
CA ILE A 229 -15.24 -10.05 22.59
C ILE A 229 -16.28 -9.16 21.92
N GLN A 230 -16.80 -8.20 22.70
CA GLN A 230 -17.68 -7.14 22.18
C GLN A 230 -16.84 -5.92 21.80
N ILE A 231 -16.88 -5.53 20.53
CA ILE A 231 -16.25 -4.29 20.05
C ILE A 231 -17.23 -3.13 20.26
N GLY A 232 -16.97 -2.27 21.23
CA GLY A 232 -17.74 -1.03 21.42
C GLY A 232 -16.95 0.20 20.97
N GLY A 233 -17.45 0.97 19.98
CA GLY A 233 -16.88 2.28 19.67
C GLY A 233 -16.94 2.80 18.22
N TYR A 234 -17.71 2.20 17.32
CA TYR A 234 -17.97 2.82 16.01
C TYR A 234 -19.43 3.24 15.95
N ALA A 235 -19.65 4.52 15.63
CA ALA A 235 -20.97 5.01 15.27
C ALA A 235 -21.49 4.15 14.12
N THR A 236 -22.65 3.54 14.34
CA THR A 236 -23.48 3.04 13.24
C THR A 236 -23.59 4.17 12.21
N PRO A 237 -23.31 3.93 10.91
CA PRO A 237 -23.53 4.95 9.91
C PRO A 237 -25.01 5.29 9.96
N PHE A 238 -25.28 6.56 10.22
CA PHE A 238 -26.54 7.27 10.08
C PHE A 238 -27.63 6.40 9.45
N THR A 239 -28.32 5.60 10.26
CA THR A 239 -29.72 5.30 9.97
C THR A 239 -30.43 6.62 10.19
N ASP A 240 -30.98 7.18 9.12
CA ASP A 240 -31.79 8.40 9.10
C ASP A 240 -32.85 8.35 10.19
N ASP A 241 -32.53 8.82 11.41
CA ASP A 241 -33.48 8.92 12.52
C ASP A 241 -32.93 9.79 13.67
N VAL A 242 -32.31 10.94 13.38
CA VAL A 242 -32.17 12.03 14.38
C VAL A 242 -32.23 13.41 13.72
N VAL A 243 -33.25 13.65 12.91
CA VAL A 243 -33.80 15.00 12.70
C VAL A 243 -35.24 14.95 13.18
N ASN A 244 -35.42 15.00 14.50
CA ASN A 244 -36.57 15.63 15.15
C ASN A 244 -36.30 15.71 16.65
N SER A 245 -35.91 16.90 17.05
CA SER A 245 -35.87 17.34 18.42
C SER A 245 -37.28 17.50 18.99
N VAL A 246 -37.35 17.51 20.32
CA VAL A 246 -38.33 18.24 21.16
C VAL A 246 -39.58 17.47 21.61
N ASP A 247 -39.53 17.16 22.91
CA ASP A 247 -40.60 17.26 23.92
C ASP A 247 -41.71 16.22 24.07
N LYS A 248 -41.85 15.84 25.37
CA LYS A 248 -43.06 15.50 26.14
C LYS A 248 -43.58 14.07 26.10
N THR A 249 -43.29 13.39 27.21
CA THR A 249 -44.17 12.55 28.07
C THR A 249 -45.30 11.71 27.42
N PRO A 250 -45.38 10.40 27.74
CA PRO A 250 -46.06 9.41 26.91
C PRO A 250 -47.57 9.29 27.19
N PRO A 251 -48.41 9.06 26.17
CA PRO A 251 -49.79 8.64 26.36
C PRO A 251 -49.95 7.10 26.34
N LEU A 252 -50.74 6.64 27.30
CA LEU A 252 -51.24 5.29 27.51
C LEU A 252 -52.22 4.85 26.39
N GLY A 253 -52.13 3.60 25.93
CA GLY A 253 -53.23 2.87 25.31
C GLY A 253 -52.87 2.07 24.04
N PRO A 254 -53.51 0.91 23.76
CA PRO A 254 -52.80 -0.28 23.34
C PRO A 254 -53.10 -0.76 21.91
N PHE A 255 -52.09 -1.35 21.26
CA PHE A 255 -52.28 -2.43 20.29
C PHE A 255 -51.28 -3.55 20.57
N ASN A 256 -51.84 -4.75 20.70
CA ASN A 256 -51.23 -6.00 21.15
C ASN A 256 -50.33 -6.66 20.10
N SER A 257 -49.41 -7.48 20.66
CA SER A 257 -48.79 -8.71 20.13
C SER A 257 -47.79 -8.60 18.97
N TYR A 258 -46.50 -8.56 19.29
CA TYR A 258 -45.69 -9.76 19.58
C TYR A 258 -44.86 -9.52 20.86
N ALA A 259 -45.16 -10.33 21.88
CA ALA A 259 -44.61 -10.36 23.23
C ALA A 259 -43.10 -10.72 23.19
N ALA A 260 -42.23 -9.94 23.84
CA ALA A 260 -41.90 -9.90 25.28
C ALA A 260 -40.68 -10.78 25.60
N GLU A 261 -39.60 -10.07 25.93
CA GLU A 261 -38.56 -10.41 26.92
C GLU A 261 -38.29 -11.89 27.21
N GLU A 262 -37.16 -12.38 26.72
CA GLU A 262 -36.26 -13.19 27.56
C GLU A 262 -35.03 -12.37 27.90
N ALA A 263 -35.08 -11.78 29.09
CA ALA A 263 -33.92 -11.39 29.85
C ALA A 263 -33.08 -12.64 30.20
N SER A 264 -31.76 -12.47 30.18
CA SER A 264 -30.79 -13.27 30.95
C SER A 264 -30.74 -14.78 30.71
N SER A 265 -30.03 -15.23 29.66
CA SER A 265 -29.09 -16.35 29.78
C SER A 265 -28.29 -16.61 28.50
N SER A 266 -26.98 -16.70 28.69
CA SER A 266 -26.05 -17.67 28.07
C SER A 266 -25.60 -17.51 26.61
N ALA A 267 -24.28 -17.66 26.46
CA ALA A 267 -23.54 -18.07 25.27
C ALA A 267 -23.54 -17.10 24.08
N GLY A 268 -22.70 -16.06 24.19
CA GLY A 268 -22.20 -15.33 23.02
C GLY A 268 -21.39 -16.26 22.12
N SER A 269 -22.05 -16.85 21.13
CA SER A 269 -21.39 -17.48 19.99
C SER A 269 -20.59 -16.40 19.24
N LEU A 270 -19.34 -16.70 18.92
CA LEU A 270 -18.60 -15.96 17.89
C LEU A 270 -19.43 -16.01 16.63
N GLN A 271 -19.98 -14.87 16.21
CA GLN A 271 -20.40 -14.71 14.83
C GLN A 271 -19.21 -14.07 14.10
N PRO A 272 -18.46 -14.81 13.25
CA PRO A 272 -17.38 -14.22 12.44
C PRO A 272 -17.89 -13.11 11.51
N ARG A 273 -19.22 -13.00 11.33
CA ARG A 273 -19.90 -12.02 10.48
C ARG A 273 -19.86 -10.59 10.99
N GLU A 274 -19.65 -10.36 12.29
CA GLU A 274 -19.79 -9.02 12.88
C GLU A 274 -18.45 -8.31 13.14
N PHE A 275 -17.32 -9.02 13.10
CA PHE A 275 -16.05 -8.44 13.56
C PHE A 275 -15.41 -7.47 12.56
N LEU A 276 -15.90 -7.40 11.31
CA LEU A 276 -15.11 -6.92 10.17
C LEU A 276 -15.94 -6.28 9.04
N GLN A 277 -17.18 -5.89 9.32
CA GLN A 277 -18.03 -5.19 8.36
C GLN A 277 -17.63 -3.72 8.25
N TYR A 278 -16.99 -3.33 7.14
CA TYR A 278 -17.27 -2.15 6.30
C TYR A 278 -16.19 -2.06 5.23
N SER A 279 -16.61 -1.89 3.98
CA SER A 279 -15.74 -1.71 2.83
C SER A 279 -14.81 -0.52 3.07
N CYS A 280 -13.49 -0.71 2.93
CA CYS A 280 -12.51 0.39 3.04
C CYS A 280 -12.86 1.62 2.20
N SER A 281 -13.66 1.44 1.14
CA SER A 281 -14.15 2.57 0.36
C SER A 281 -14.87 3.62 1.20
N ASP A 282 -15.65 3.24 2.19
CA ASP A 282 -16.54 4.20 2.84
C ASP A 282 -15.79 5.00 3.90
N SER A 283 -14.87 4.36 4.64
CA SER A 283 -13.97 5.05 5.58
C SER A 283 -13.01 5.98 4.85
N ILE A 284 -12.39 5.52 3.74
CA ILE A 284 -11.50 6.36 2.93
C ILE A 284 -12.29 7.50 2.29
N VAL A 285 -13.52 7.27 1.82
CA VAL A 285 -14.36 8.34 1.29
C VAL A 285 -14.76 9.32 2.39
N ALA A 286 -15.12 8.86 3.59
CA ALA A 286 -15.43 9.73 4.72
C ALA A 286 -14.23 10.59 5.14
N SER A 287 -13.04 9.98 5.23
CA SER A 287 -11.77 10.67 5.46
C SER A 287 -11.45 11.68 4.35
N ALA A 288 -11.65 11.30 3.08
CA ALA A 288 -11.48 12.20 1.97
C ALA A 288 -12.42 13.41 2.10
N LEU A 289 -13.70 13.16 2.38
CA LEU A 289 -14.73 14.20 2.56
C LEU A 289 -14.40 15.16 3.70
N SER A 290 -13.85 14.69 4.83
CA SER A 290 -13.43 15.59 5.91
C SER A 290 -12.23 16.47 5.52
N VAL A 291 -11.38 15.99 4.62
CA VAL A 291 -10.21 16.71 4.12
C VAL A 291 -10.57 17.70 2.99
N PHE A 292 -11.66 17.47 2.25
CA PHE A 292 -12.14 18.37 1.19
C PHE A 292 -12.70 19.69 1.76
N GLN A 293 -11.86 20.72 1.85
CA GLN A 293 -12.34 22.09 2.06
C GLN A 293 -12.87 22.67 0.74
N GLY A 294 -14.19 22.86 0.63
CA GLY A 294 -14.82 23.49 -0.55
C GLY A 294 -14.65 22.71 -1.86
N GLY A 295 -14.47 21.38 -1.80
CA GLY A 295 -14.36 20.50 -2.98
C GLY A 295 -12.97 20.44 -3.63
N LYS A 296 -11.96 21.09 -3.05
CA LYS A 296 -10.55 20.99 -3.48
C LYS A 296 -9.71 20.21 -2.49
N LEU A 297 -8.71 19.50 -3.03
CA LEU A 297 -7.72 18.80 -2.22
C LEU A 297 -6.75 19.82 -1.60
N PRO A 298 -6.24 19.59 -0.37
CA PRO A 298 -5.12 20.37 0.15
C PRO A 298 -3.92 20.29 -0.79
N ARG A 299 -3.24 21.43 -1.02
CA ARG A 299 -2.11 21.51 -1.97
C ARG A 299 -1.00 20.51 -1.68
N ALA A 300 -0.59 20.38 -0.41
CA ALA A 300 0.47 19.46 -0.03
C ALA A 300 0.12 17.97 -0.31
N LEU A 301 -1.16 17.62 -0.19
CA LEU A 301 -1.67 16.28 -0.55
C LEU A 301 -1.70 16.09 -2.08
N GLU A 302 -2.09 17.12 -2.82
CA GLU A 302 -2.06 17.13 -4.29
C GLU A 302 -0.64 16.96 -4.84
N ASP A 303 0.31 17.71 -4.29
CA ASP A 303 1.71 17.70 -4.69
C ASP A 303 2.36 16.34 -4.43
N MET A 304 2.05 15.73 -3.27
CA MET A 304 2.53 14.39 -2.93
C MET A 304 1.99 13.32 -3.89
N LEU A 305 0.70 13.37 -4.23
CA LEU A 305 0.09 12.47 -5.21
C LEU A 305 0.73 12.62 -6.59
N LEU A 306 0.91 13.86 -7.06
CA LEU A 306 1.53 14.17 -8.34
C LEU A 306 2.98 13.66 -8.37
N LEU A 307 3.75 13.92 -7.32
CA LEU A 307 5.14 13.51 -7.21
C LEU A 307 5.28 11.99 -7.28
N ILE A 308 4.54 11.23 -6.46
CA ILE A 308 4.59 9.76 -6.47
C ILE A 308 4.17 9.22 -7.84
N LYS A 309 3.03 9.68 -8.40
CA LYS A 309 2.56 9.20 -9.71
C LYS A 309 3.58 9.47 -10.82
N TYR A 310 4.20 10.65 -10.82
CA TYR A 310 5.18 11.04 -11.83
C TYR A 310 6.48 10.23 -11.68
N VAL A 311 7.02 10.14 -10.46
CA VAL A 311 8.26 9.41 -10.17
C VAL A 311 8.10 7.92 -10.45
N CYS A 312 6.99 7.28 -10.04
CA CYS A 312 6.72 5.89 -10.37
C CYS A 312 6.59 5.66 -11.88
N ARG A 313 5.94 6.57 -12.62
CA ARG A 313 5.84 6.48 -14.08
C ARG A 313 7.23 6.54 -14.72
N LEU A 314 8.06 7.46 -14.24
CA LEU A 314 9.44 7.64 -14.71
C LEU A 314 10.31 6.41 -14.43
N ALA A 315 10.25 5.90 -13.21
CA ALA A 315 10.97 4.70 -12.76
C ALA A 315 10.47 3.40 -13.40
N SER A 316 9.31 3.44 -14.08
CA SER A 316 8.76 2.30 -14.81
C SER A 316 8.99 2.35 -16.33
N ARG A 317 9.57 3.43 -16.86
CA ARG A 317 9.76 3.58 -18.32
C ARG A 317 10.63 2.44 -18.86
N THR A 318 10.24 1.92 -20.01
CA THR A 318 11.09 1.02 -20.79
C THR A 318 12.30 1.79 -21.30
N CYS A 319 13.48 1.21 -21.18
CA CYS A 319 14.67 1.77 -21.82
C CYS A 319 14.65 1.32 -23.29
N SER A 320 14.43 2.24 -24.22
CA SER A 320 14.45 1.99 -25.66
C SER A 320 15.91 1.86 -26.13
N GLY A 321 16.36 0.64 -26.47
CA GLY A 321 17.63 0.46 -27.18
C GLY A 321 18.24 -0.93 -27.08
N SER A 322 18.38 -1.60 -28.23
CA SER A 322 19.06 -2.89 -28.44
C SER A 322 20.60 -2.87 -28.21
N GLY A 323 21.16 -1.92 -27.46
CA GLY A 323 22.59 -1.61 -27.57
C GLY A 323 23.45 -1.70 -26.31
N SER A 324 22.94 -1.36 -25.13
CA SER A 324 23.80 -1.18 -23.96
C SER A 324 22.98 -1.08 -22.67
N THR A 325 23.06 -2.11 -21.83
CA THR A 325 22.65 -2.10 -20.42
C THR A 325 23.68 -1.39 -19.52
N SER A 326 24.71 -0.76 -20.11
CA SER A 326 25.72 0.01 -19.38
C SER A 326 25.08 1.22 -18.70
N GLU A 327 25.59 1.56 -17.52
CA GLU A 327 25.32 2.80 -16.78
C GLU A 327 25.57 4.08 -17.61
N LYS A 328 26.25 3.97 -18.77
CA LYS A 328 26.38 5.07 -19.73
C LYS A 328 25.08 5.41 -20.45
N ASN A 329 24.10 4.50 -20.50
CA ASN A 329 22.82 4.75 -21.14
C ASN A 329 22.05 5.83 -20.35
N PRO A 330 21.72 6.99 -20.96
CA PRO A 330 21.00 8.06 -20.28
C PRO A 330 19.66 7.58 -19.70
N GLU A 331 18.94 6.69 -20.36
CA GLU A 331 17.65 6.20 -19.86
C GLU A 331 17.80 5.35 -18.60
N VAL A 332 18.84 4.51 -18.54
CA VAL A 332 19.18 3.71 -17.36
C VAL A 332 19.51 4.62 -16.18
N ARG A 333 20.37 5.64 -16.41
CA ARG A 333 20.74 6.61 -15.36
C ARG A 333 19.53 7.31 -14.79
N VAL A 334 18.57 7.70 -15.63
CA VAL A 334 17.45 8.49 -15.12
C VAL A 334 16.35 7.63 -14.51
N ARG A 335 16.18 6.39 -14.98
CA ARG A 335 15.37 5.41 -14.25
C ARG A 335 15.97 5.11 -12.86
N GLN A 336 17.30 5.00 -12.76
CA GLN A 336 18.00 4.83 -11.48
C GLN A 336 17.74 6.02 -10.54
N ILE A 337 17.92 7.25 -11.04
CA ILE A 337 17.65 8.47 -10.26
C ILE A 337 16.20 8.52 -9.81
N ALA A 338 15.24 8.19 -10.68
CA ALA A 338 13.83 8.16 -10.31
C ALA A 338 13.54 7.15 -9.17
N LEU A 339 14.22 6.00 -9.16
CA LEU A 339 14.12 5.03 -8.06
C LEU A 339 14.76 5.57 -6.78
N GLU A 340 15.95 6.16 -6.86
CA GLU A 340 16.61 6.80 -5.70
C GLU A 340 15.79 7.96 -5.13
N MET A 341 15.07 8.69 -5.99
CA MET A 341 14.16 9.75 -5.53
C MET A 341 12.95 9.15 -4.82
N LEU A 342 12.38 8.07 -5.36
CA LEU A 342 11.30 7.35 -4.70
C LEU A 342 11.74 6.78 -3.34
N GLU A 343 12.97 6.29 -3.26
CA GLU A 343 13.62 5.86 -2.01
C GLU A 343 13.75 7.05 -1.03
N SER A 344 14.29 8.19 -1.47
CA SER A 344 14.43 9.39 -0.64
C SER A 344 13.08 9.92 -0.13
N LEU A 345 12.04 9.87 -0.96
CA LEU A 345 10.68 10.25 -0.60
C LEU A 345 10.17 9.40 0.57
N PHE A 346 10.27 8.07 0.48
CA PHE A 346 9.82 7.18 1.55
C PHE A 346 10.75 7.18 2.77
N LEU A 347 12.00 7.57 2.59
CA LEU A 347 12.94 7.76 3.68
C LEU A 347 12.56 8.97 4.56
N GLU A 348 12.02 10.03 3.97
CA GLU A 348 11.61 11.23 4.70
C GLU A 348 10.25 11.11 5.41
N ILE A 349 9.31 10.34 4.85
CA ILE A 349 8.01 10.17 5.50
C ILE A 349 8.22 9.41 6.83
N PRO A 350 7.61 9.86 7.95
CA PRO A 350 7.72 9.19 9.25
C PRO A 350 6.96 7.86 9.27
N MET A 351 7.13 7.07 10.33
CA MET A 351 6.27 5.92 10.59
C MET A 351 4.85 6.43 10.83
N ALA A 352 3.91 6.03 9.98
CA ALA A 352 2.57 6.61 9.96
C ALA A 352 1.51 5.55 9.65
N ASN A 353 1.58 4.39 10.29
CA ASN A 353 0.58 3.32 10.08
C ASN A 353 -0.77 3.68 10.70
N CYS A 354 -0.76 4.47 11.78
CA CYS A 354 -1.96 5.00 12.41
C CYS A 354 -1.75 6.42 12.94
N ASP A 355 -2.83 7.12 13.25
CA ASP A 355 -2.77 8.51 13.74
C ASP A 355 -2.07 8.63 15.12
N ALA A 356 -1.91 7.51 15.84
CA ALA A 356 -1.15 7.47 17.09
C ALA A 356 0.38 7.44 16.86
N GLU A 357 0.84 6.92 15.72
CA GLU A 357 2.24 7.00 15.31
C GLU A 357 2.54 8.38 14.71
N HIS A 358 1.69 8.86 13.80
CA HIS A 358 1.84 10.16 13.17
C HIS A 358 0.52 10.70 12.58
N THR A 359 0.27 12.01 12.68
CA THR A 359 -0.97 12.66 12.21
C THR A 359 -1.19 12.57 10.70
N CYS A 360 -0.13 12.33 9.93
CA CYS A 360 -0.21 12.14 8.48
C CYS A 360 -0.76 10.78 8.04
N ALA A 361 -0.98 9.82 8.96
CA ALA A 361 -1.44 8.48 8.63
C ALA A 361 -2.74 8.48 7.81
N THR A 362 -3.70 9.31 8.19
CA THR A 362 -4.97 9.49 7.46
C THR A 362 -4.74 9.97 6.01
N TRP A 363 -3.92 11.00 5.81
CA TRP A 363 -3.60 11.49 4.46
C TRP A 363 -2.82 10.46 3.67
N LEU A 364 -1.92 9.73 4.33
CA LEU A 364 -1.15 8.67 3.71
C LEU A 364 -2.03 7.52 3.23
N THR A 365 -3.07 7.14 3.97
CA THR A 365 -4.07 6.16 3.50
C THR A 365 -4.68 6.60 2.17
N MET A 366 -5.02 7.89 2.02
CA MET A 366 -5.53 8.43 0.76
C MET A 366 -4.48 8.39 -0.36
N VAL A 367 -3.24 8.82 -0.07
CA VAL A 367 -2.13 8.81 -1.02
C VAL A 367 -1.84 7.41 -1.52
N VAL A 368 -1.67 6.47 -0.60
CA VAL A 368 -1.39 5.07 -0.90
C VAL A 368 -2.55 4.45 -1.66
N ALA A 369 -3.79 4.69 -1.21
CA ALA A 369 -4.96 4.23 -1.94
C ALA A 369 -4.89 4.70 -3.39
N ALA A 370 -4.66 6.01 -3.64
CA ALA A 370 -4.59 6.66 -4.95
C ALA A 370 -3.40 6.25 -5.86
N THR A 371 -2.35 5.66 -5.28
CA THR A 371 -1.06 5.44 -5.97
C THR A 371 -0.58 3.99 -5.97
N LYS A 372 -1.18 3.08 -5.18
CA LYS A 372 -0.69 1.72 -4.97
C LYS A 372 -0.42 0.93 -6.24
N TYR A 373 -1.29 1.04 -7.26
CA TYR A 373 -1.10 0.34 -8.53
C TYR A 373 0.12 0.84 -9.30
N HIS A 374 0.38 2.16 -9.28
CA HIS A 374 1.58 2.73 -9.91
C HIS A 374 2.85 2.34 -9.14
N LEU A 375 2.78 2.36 -7.81
CA LEU A 375 3.89 2.03 -6.92
C LEU A 375 4.29 0.55 -7.03
N LEU A 376 3.33 -0.36 -6.87
CA LEU A 376 3.59 -1.80 -6.90
C LEU A 376 4.04 -2.27 -8.28
N ARG A 377 3.46 -1.75 -9.36
CA ARG A 377 3.96 -2.00 -10.72
C ARG A 377 5.39 -1.49 -10.90
N CYS A 378 5.70 -0.30 -10.38
CA CYS A 378 7.04 0.26 -10.43
C CYS A 378 8.04 -0.67 -9.73
N ILE A 379 7.76 -1.12 -8.51
CA ILE A 379 8.62 -2.03 -7.76
C ILE A 379 8.76 -3.36 -8.51
N ALA A 380 7.65 -4.02 -8.83
CA ALA A 380 7.65 -5.32 -9.49
C ALA A 380 8.41 -5.32 -10.84
N ARG A 381 8.21 -4.30 -11.68
CA ARG A 381 8.94 -4.18 -12.96
C ARG A 381 10.45 -4.00 -12.79
N ASN A 382 10.87 -3.33 -11.73
CA ASN A 382 12.30 -3.17 -11.44
C ASN A 382 12.89 -4.41 -10.76
N LEU A 383 12.10 -5.16 -9.98
CA LEU A 383 12.48 -6.49 -9.47
C LEU A 383 12.61 -7.53 -10.59
N SER A 384 11.82 -7.43 -11.66
CA SER A 384 11.96 -8.30 -12.83
C SER A 384 13.12 -7.89 -13.76
N THR A 385 13.81 -6.77 -13.48
CA THR A 385 14.91 -6.29 -14.33
C THR A 385 16.24 -6.81 -13.78
N ILE A 386 16.95 -7.59 -14.60
CA ILE A 386 18.21 -8.24 -14.23
C ILE A 386 19.44 -7.33 -14.38
N VAL A 387 19.47 -6.46 -15.40
CA VAL A 387 20.56 -5.51 -15.63
C VAL A 387 20.01 -4.08 -15.86
N PRO A 388 20.55 -3.05 -15.18
CA PRO A 388 21.53 -3.12 -14.09
C PRO A 388 20.94 -3.72 -12.80
N SER A 389 21.79 -4.38 -12.01
CA SER A 389 21.42 -4.94 -10.70
C SER A 389 20.97 -3.86 -9.70
N SER A 390 21.40 -2.61 -9.91
CA SER A 390 21.00 -1.45 -9.08
C SER A 390 19.49 -1.23 -9.05
N PHE A 391 18.76 -1.54 -10.14
CA PHE A 391 17.30 -1.43 -10.17
C PHE A 391 16.65 -2.39 -9.20
N PHE A 392 17.12 -3.64 -9.18
CA PHE A 392 16.66 -4.65 -8.24
C PHE A 392 16.96 -4.21 -6.80
N THR A 393 18.23 -3.87 -6.50
CA THR A 393 18.64 -3.50 -5.15
C THR A 393 17.92 -2.25 -4.64
N THR A 394 17.72 -1.23 -5.47
CA THR A 394 16.99 -0.01 -5.09
C THR A 394 15.51 -0.31 -4.84
N SER A 395 14.91 -1.20 -5.64
CA SER A 395 13.52 -1.62 -5.44
C SER A 395 13.33 -2.41 -4.14
N VAL A 396 14.31 -3.24 -3.79
CA VAL A 396 14.34 -3.92 -2.49
C VAL A 396 14.46 -2.90 -1.35
N ARG A 397 15.31 -1.87 -1.46
CA ARG A 397 15.40 -0.81 -0.42
C ARG A 397 14.10 -0.01 -0.27
N ILE A 398 13.45 0.35 -1.38
CA ILE A 398 12.11 0.97 -1.36
C ILE A 398 11.13 0.05 -0.64
N LEU A 399 11.13 -1.24 -0.97
CA LEU A 399 10.26 -2.21 -0.32
C LEU A 399 10.55 -2.33 1.18
N THR A 400 11.82 -2.31 1.60
CA THR A 400 12.21 -2.23 3.01
C THR A 400 11.55 -1.04 3.70
N LEU A 401 11.62 0.16 3.09
CA LEU A 401 10.99 1.36 3.65
C LEU A 401 9.47 1.23 3.75
N LEU A 402 8.82 0.67 2.72
CA LEU A 402 7.38 0.41 2.73
C LEU A 402 6.99 -0.55 3.85
N LEU A 403 7.72 -1.65 4.01
CA LEU A 403 7.49 -2.65 5.06
C LEU A 403 7.78 -2.11 6.47
N ARG A 404 8.71 -1.17 6.62
CA ARG A 404 9.03 -0.57 7.94
C ARG A 404 8.03 0.49 8.37
N LYS A 405 7.55 1.32 7.44
CA LYS A 405 6.85 2.57 7.77
C LYS A 405 5.38 2.61 7.36
N PHE A 406 4.99 1.83 6.36
CA PHE A 406 3.68 1.91 5.69
C PHE A 406 3.03 0.55 5.48
N HIS A 407 3.50 -0.50 6.16
CA HIS A 407 3.03 -1.87 5.97
C HIS A 407 1.52 -1.98 6.10
N TYR A 408 0.94 -1.23 7.04
CA TYR A 408 -0.49 -1.29 7.32
C TYR A 408 -1.34 -0.79 6.12
N HIS A 409 -0.87 0.21 5.38
CA HIS A 409 -1.61 0.79 4.24
C HIS A 409 -1.59 -0.09 2.98
N LEU A 410 -0.65 -1.02 2.88
CA LEU A 410 -0.45 -1.93 1.74
C LEU A 410 -0.32 -3.39 2.19
N ALA A 411 -1.01 -3.75 3.26
CA ALA A 411 -0.79 -5.02 3.95
C ALA A 411 -0.84 -6.25 3.03
N ARG A 412 -1.93 -6.38 2.26
CA ARG A 412 -2.15 -7.53 1.36
C ARG A 412 -1.27 -7.46 0.12
N GLU A 413 -1.04 -6.24 -0.36
CA GLU A 413 -0.27 -5.97 -1.57
C GLU A 413 1.23 -6.22 -1.36
N LEU A 414 1.81 -5.77 -0.24
CA LEU A 414 3.20 -6.03 0.11
C LEU A 414 3.42 -7.51 0.39
N HIS A 415 2.50 -8.15 1.12
CA HIS A 415 2.56 -9.58 1.37
C HIS A 415 2.53 -10.40 0.09
N ALA A 416 1.60 -10.10 -0.83
CA ALA A 416 1.54 -10.75 -2.13
C ALA A 416 2.81 -10.49 -2.96
N LEU A 417 3.33 -9.27 -2.95
CA LEU A 417 4.59 -8.94 -3.64
C LEU A 417 5.77 -9.76 -3.10
N LEU A 418 5.87 -9.95 -1.78
CA LEU A 418 6.89 -10.79 -1.17
C LEU A 418 6.70 -12.27 -1.55
N ALA A 419 5.53 -12.82 -1.28
CA ALA A 419 5.27 -14.25 -1.35
C ALA A 419 5.13 -14.80 -2.77
N VAL A 420 4.55 -14.02 -3.69
CA VAL A 420 4.27 -14.45 -5.07
C VAL A 420 5.44 -14.13 -6.00
N MET A 421 6.22 -13.10 -5.69
CA MET A 421 7.23 -12.58 -6.59
C MET A 421 8.64 -12.51 -5.97
N LEU A 422 8.87 -11.69 -4.94
CA LEU A 422 10.24 -11.41 -4.49
C LEU A 422 10.94 -12.65 -3.93
N PHE A 423 10.30 -13.39 -3.03
CA PHE A 423 10.90 -14.57 -2.41
C PHE A 423 11.09 -15.70 -3.40
N PRO A 424 10.10 -16.07 -4.26
CA PRO A 424 10.34 -16.99 -5.35
C PRO A 424 11.48 -16.58 -6.30
N LEU A 425 11.59 -15.27 -6.62
CA LEU A 425 12.70 -14.75 -7.41
C LEU A 425 14.05 -14.84 -6.71
N ALA A 426 14.09 -14.67 -5.39
CA ALA A 426 15.31 -14.80 -4.61
C ALA A 426 15.72 -16.27 -4.44
N VAL A 427 14.78 -17.18 -4.18
CA VAL A 427 15.04 -18.62 -4.05
C VAL A 427 15.36 -19.25 -5.41
N SER A 428 14.88 -18.72 -6.53
CA SER A 428 15.21 -19.23 -7.87
C SER A 428 16.71 -19.51 -8.06
N LYS A 429 17.03 -20.66 -8.66
CA LYS A 429 18.41 -21.03 -9.04
C LYS A 429 19.02 -20.02 -10.03
N PHE A 430 18.17 -19.29 -10.76
CA PHE A 430 18.58 -18.27 -11.72
C PHE A 430 18.77 -16.87 -11.12
N SER A 431 18.62 -16.72 -9.80
CA SER A 431 18.86 -15.46 -9.10
C SER A 431 20.34 -15.25 -8.85
N SER A 432 20.85 -14.04 -9.06
CA SER A 432 22.27 -13.75 -8.84
C SER A 432 22.59 -13.64 -7.34
N PHE A 433 23.87 -13.80 -6.96
CA PHE A 433 24.31 -13.60 -5.59
C PHE A 433 23.89 -12.22 -5.04
N SER A 434 24.02 -11.15 -5.84
CA SER A 434 23.67 -9.81 -5.40
C SER A 434 22.17 -9.63 -5.16
N GLN A 435 21.32 -10.28 -5.96
CA GLN A 435 19.87 -10.30 -5.74
C GLN A 435 19.52 -11.06 -4.46
N LYS A 436 20.04 -12.29 -4.31
CA LYS A 436 19.85 -13.12 -3.11
C LYS A 436 20.30 -12.38 -1.84
N HIS A 437 21.50 -11.80 -1.87
CA HIS A 437 22.06 -11.05 -0.76
C HIS A 437 21.27 -9.77 -0.44
N ALA A 438 20.76 -9.05 -1.46
CA ALA A 438 19.93 -7.87 -1.24
C ALA A 438 18.63 -8.21 -0.53
N VAL A 439 17.95 -9.30 -0.92
CA VAL A 439 16.72 -9.76 -0.27
C VAL A 439 17.00 -10.25 1.15
N LEU A 440 18.06 -11.03 1.38
CA LEU A 440 18.46 -11.45 2.73
C LEU A 440 18.84 -10.26 3.61
N SER A 441 19.53 -9.25 3.06
CA SER A 441 19.87 -8.03 3.78
C SER A 441 18.61 -7.26 4.21
N MET A 442 17.62 -7.15 3.32
CA MET A 442 16.30 -6.58 3.66
C MET A 442 15.65 -7.37 4.78
N VAL A 443 15.57 -8.70 4.67
CA VAL A 443 14.91 -9.53 5.69
C VAL A 443 15.62 -9.41 7.03
N ARG A 444 16.96 -9.47 7.06
CA ARG A 444 17.77 -9.24 8.27
C ARG A 444 17.48 -7.87 8.89
N GLU A 445 17.42 -6.82 8.07
CA GLU A 445 17.09 -5.47 8.55
C GLU A 445 15.69 -5.41 9.17
N LEU A 446 14.69 -6.00 8.52
CA LEU A 446 13.32 -6.02 9.03
C LEU A 446 13.21 -6.78 10.36
N VAL A 447 13.83 -7.96 10.44
CA VAL A 447 13.78 -8.78 11.66
C VAL A 447 14.69 -8.30 12.78
N SER A 448 15.62 -7.38 12.49
CA SER A 448 16.48 -6.71 13.49
C SER A 448 15.75 -5.60 14.26
N ILE A 449 14.49 -5.31 13.93
CA ILE A 449 13.70 -4.25 14.53
C ILE A 449 12.61 -4.88 15.44
N PRO A 450 12.81 -4.90 16.78
CA PRO A 450 11.88 -5.44 17.78
C PRO A 450 10.40 -5.07 17.58
N HIS A 451 10.08 -3.78 17.48
CA HIS A 451 8.69 -3.32 17.35
C HIS A 451 8.05 -3.76 16.02
N LEU A 452 8.85 -3.86 14.96
CA LEU A 452 8.36 -4.24 13.64
C LEU A 452 8.01 -5.74 13.60
N CYS A 453 8.88 -6.58 14.17
CA CYS A 453 8.62 -8.00 14.38
C CYS A 453 7.30 -8.25 15.13
N VAL A 454 7.11 -7.54 16.24
CA VAL A 454 5.88 -7.66 17.05
C VAL A 454 4.67 -7.08 16.31
N SER A 455 4.84 -5.98 15.58
CA SER A 455 3.80 -5.41 14.72
C SER A 455 3.36 -6.38 13.62
N PHE A 456 4.31 -7.02 12.93
CA PHE A 456 3.98 -8.01 11.91
C PHE A 456 3.22 -9.18 12.50
N PHE A 457 3.71 -9.71 13.63
CA PHE A 457 3.07 -10.80 14.31
C PHE A 457 1.62 -10.49 14.73
N ILE A 458 1.39 -9.36 15.39
CA ILE A 458 0.06 -9.02 15.92
C ILE A 458 -0.90 -8.65 14.79
N ASN A 459 -0.45 -7.83 13.84
CA ASN A 459 -1.31 -7.26 12.82
C ASN A 459 -1.54 -8.21 11.64
N TYR A 460 -0.64 -9.16 11.37
CA TYR A 460 -0.74 -10.04 10.19
C TYR A 460 -0.84 -11.50 10.55
N ASP A 461 0.16 -12.04 11.25
CA ASP A 461 0.23 -13.48 11.54
C ASP A 461 -0.96 -13.94 12.37
N CYS A 462 -1.36 -13.12 13.33
CA CYS A 462 -2.49 -13.38 14.21
C CYS A 462 -3.84 -12.95 13.62
N ASN A 463 -3.90 -12.28 12.47
CA ASN A 463 -5.19 -11.93 11.88
C ASN A 463 -5.76 -13.11 11.08
N PRO A 464 -6.93 -13.67 11.45
CA PRO A 464 -7.57 -14.75 10.69
C PRO A 464 -8.08 -14.30 9.30
N ALA A 465 -8.30 -12.99 9.09
CA ALA A 465 -8.68 -12.42 7.80
C ALA A 465 -7.47 -12.03 6.93
N PHE A 466 -6.26 -12.03 7.51
CA PHE A 466 -5.02 -11.83 6.77
C PHE A 466 -4.41 -13.18 6.42
N ASP A 467 -3.99 -13.30 5.17
CA ASP A 467 -3.66 -14.58 4.50
C ASP A 467 -4.85 -15.53 4.30
N PRO A 468 -5.85 -15.08 3.52
CA PRO A 468 -6.99 -15.88 3.18
C PRO A 468 -6.62 -17.24 2.53
N ALA A 469 -5.66 -17.25 1.61
CA ALA A 469 -5.38 -18.43 0.81
C ALA A 469 -4.44 -19.44 1.49
N ALA A 470 -4.03 -19.22 2.76
CA ALA A 470 -3.14 -20.07 3.57
C ALA A 470 -1.84 -20.56 2.89
N LYS A 471 -1.57 -20.09 1.67
CA LYS A 471 -0.50 -20.57 0.80
C LYS A 471 0.84 -20.01 1.27
N TYR A 472 0.81 -18.87 1.96
CA TYR A 472 1.99 -18.07 2.24
C TYR A 472 2.21 -17.73 3.72
N GLY A 473 1.23 -17.98 4.60
CA GLY A 473 1.39 -17.77 6.05
C GLY A 473 1.19 -16.31 6.48
N GLY A 474 1.52 -16.02 7.73
CA GLY A 474 1.59 -14.66 8.25
C GLY A 474 2.76 -13.84 7.67
N MET A 475 2.80 -12.53 7.92
CA MET A 475 3.89 -11.68 7.40
C MET A 475 5.23 -12.07 8.02
N LEU A 476 5.29 -12.25 9.34
CA LEU A 476 6.52 -12.61 10.03
C LEU A 476 6.90 -14.07 9.75
N GLU A 477 5.93 -14.97 9.77
CA GLU A 477 6.08 -16.36 9.36
C GLU A 477 6.67 -16.46 7.94
N LEU A 478 6.15 -15.68 6.98
CA LEU A 478 6.65 -15.62 5.61
C LEU A 478 8.14 -15.18 5.55
N LEU A 479 8.53 -14.18 6.35
CA LEU A 479 9.95 -13.75 6.42
C LEU A 479 10.85 -14.87 6.96
N VAL A 480 10.39 -15.57 8.00
CA VAL A 480 11.17 -16.63 8.66
C VAL A 480 11.23 -17.88 7.79
N ASP A 481 10.13 -18.26 7.14
CA ASP A 481 10.10 -19.37 6.20
C ASP A 481 11.05 -19.12 5.02
N PHE A 482 11.15 -17.88 4.52
CA PHE A 482 12.17 -17.52 3.51
C PHE A 482 13.61 -17.72 4.02
N ILE A 483 13.92 -17.35 5.28
CA ILE A 483 15.24 -17.60 5.87
C ILE A 483 15.53 -19.11 5.93
N VAL A 484 14.56 -19.91 6.38
CA VAL A 484 14.70 -21.37 6.47
C VAL A 484 14.93 -21.96 5.08
N GLU A 485 14.08 -21.62 4.12
CA GLU A 485 14.18 -22.10 2.74
C GLU A 485 15.55 -21.77 2.13
N MET A 486 15.99 -20.51 2.22
CA MET A 486 17.32 -20.09 1.76
C MET A 486 18.48 -20.83 2.46
N THR A 487 18.29 -21.25 3.72
CA THR A 487 19.31 -22.01 4.46
C THR A 487 19.45 -23.44 3.95
N TYR A 488 18.33 -24.08 3.59
CA TYR A 488 18.28 -25.49 3.19
C TYR A 488 18.55 -25.74 1.71
N MET A 489 18.23 -24.76 0.85
CA MET A 489 18.41 -24.87 -0.59
C MET A 489 19.89 -25.00 -1.01
N ASP A 490 20.10 -25.76 -2.09
CA ASP A 490 21.38 -25.84 -2.80
C ASP A 490 21.31 -24.97 -4.06
N PHE A 491 22.10 -23.90 -4.08
CA PHE A 491 22.15 -22.94 -5.18
C PHE A 491 23.44 -23.05 -5.99
N PHE A 492 24.33 -23.97 -5.62
CA PHE A 492 25.63 -24.14 -6.25
C PHE A 492 25.43 -24.48 -7.71
N ASP A 493 25.90 -23.58 -8.57
CA ASP A 493 26.00 -23.81 -9.99
C ASP A 493 27.35 -23.26 -10.46
N PRO A 494 28.25 -24.12 -10.99
CA PRO A 494 29.57 -23.69 -11.43
C PRO A 494 29.53 -22.57 -12.48
N GLU A 495 28.40 -22.39 -13.18
CA GLU A 495 28.25 -21.35 -14.20
C GLU A 495 28.01 -19.94 -13.62
N TRP A 496 27.45 -19.78 -12.40
CA TRP A 496 27.12 -18.44 -11.88
C TRP A 496 27.06 -18.25 -10.35
N LEU A 497 27.03 -19.30 -9.53
CA LEU A 497 27.07 -19.17 -8.07
C LEU A 497 28.12 -20.10 -7.45
N SER A 498 29.16 -19.50 -6.89
CA SER A 498 30.25 -20.26 -6.26
C SER A 498 29.81 -20.89 -4.94
N LEU A 499 30.52 -21.94 -4.53
CA LEU A 499 30.32 -22.57 -3.22
C LEU A 499 30.55 -21.57 -2.08
N ASP A 500 31.55 -20.70 -2.20
CA ASP A 500 31.84 -19.65 -1.20
C ASP A 500 30.66 -18.66 -1.08
N GLN A 501 30.09 -18.23 -2.20
CA GLN A 501 28.90 -17.37 -2.21
C GLN A 501 27.71 -18.04 -1.54
N GLN A 502 27.50 -19.34 -1.75
CA GLN A 502 26.48 -20.10 -1.05
C GLN A 502 26.70 -20.15 0.46
N GLN A 503 27.95 -20.32 0.92
CA GLN A 503 28.25 -20.29 2.36
C GLN A 503 28.02 -18.90 2.96
N LEU A 504 28.35 -17.83 2.24
CA LEU A 504 28.05 -16.46 2.66
C LEU A 504 26.54 -16.24 2.83
N LEU A 505 25.71 -16.67 1.87
CA LEU A 505 24.25 -16.54 1.96
C LEU A 505 23.70 -17.28 3.19
N ARG A 506 24.25 -18.46 3.52
CA ARG A 506 23.87 -19.22 4.72
C ARG A 506 24.31 -18.55 6.02
N GLY A 507 25.52 -17.98 6.05
CA GLY A 507 25.98 -17.15 7.16
C GLY A 507 25.07 -15.94 7.41
N GLU A 508 24.57 -15.32 6.33
CA GLU A 508 23.58 -14.24 6.40
C GLU A 508 22.21 -14.73 6.90
N CYS A 509 21.75 -15.93 6.50
CA CYS A 509 20.52 -16.53 7.01
C CYS A 509 20.57 -16.77 8.53
N VAL A 510 21.68 -17.34 9.02
CA VAL A 510 21.90 -17.51 10.46
C VAL A 510 21.97 -16.17 11.18
N SER A 511 22.60 -15.17 10.57
CA SER A 511 22.68 -13.81 11.13
C SER A 511 21.30 -13.13 11.19
N ALA A 512 20.44 -13.35 10.20
CA ALA A 512 19.06 -12.91 10.21
C ALA A 512 18.27 -13.60 11.32
N MET A 513 18.44 -14.92 11.49
CA MET A 513 17.78 -15.67 12.56
C MET A 513 18.25 -15.23 13.95
N HIS A 514 19.55 -14.95 14.11
CA HIS A 514 20.09 -14.35 15.33
C HIS A 514 19.46 -12.98 15.60
N SER A 515 19.36 -12.12 14.58
CA SER A 515 18.77 -10.78 14.71
C SER A 515 17.28 -10.82 15.11
N LEU A 516 16.55 -11.83 14.64
CA LEU A 516 15.16 -12.08 15.04
C LEU A 516 15.06 -12.44 16.53
N VAL A 517 15.89 -13.38 16.99
CA VAL A 517 15.89 -13.82 18.40
C VAL A 517 16.38 -12.69 19.32
N ASP A 518 17.43 -11.97 18.93
CA ASP A 518 17.89 -10.76 19.61
C ASP A 518 16.75 -9.72 19.68
N SER A 519 16.02 -9.51 18.59
CA SER A 519 14.90 -8.58 18.57
C SER A 519 13.76 -8.98 19.51
N MET A 520 13.45 -10.28 19.60
CA MET A 520 12.52 -10.80 20.59
C MET A 520 13.00 -10.52 22.01
N LEU A 521 14.28 -10.76 22.30
CA LEU A 521 14.87 -10.55 23.63
C LEU A 521 14.92 -9.07 24.01
N ARG A 522 15.28 -8.20 23.07
CA ARG A 522 15.31 -6.74 23.23
C ARG A 522 13.93 -6.16 23.45
N TRP A 523 12.90 -6.68 22.79
CA TRP A 523 11.52 -6.26 23.05
C TRP A 523 11.06 -6.55 24.48
N VAL A 524 11.64 -7.59 25.10
CA VAL A 524 11.32 -8.00 26.47
C VAL A 524 12.14 -7.23 27.49
N SER A 525 13.39 -6.90 27.18
CA SER A 525 14.33 -6.27 28.11
C SER A 525 14.34 -4.74 28.05
N GLU A 526 14.11 -4.15 26.88
CA GLU A 526 14.10 -2.69 26.67
C GLU A 526 12.66 -2.14 26.71
N ASP A 527 12.48 -0.88 27.14
CA ASP A 527 11.19 -0.19 26.94
C ASP A 527 10.97 0.05 25.43
N PRO A 528 9.90 -0.50 24.84
CA PRO A 528 9.52 -0.25 23.45
C PRO A 528 9.58 1.21 23.00
N ARG A 529 9.14 2.13 23.86
CA ARG A 529 9.00 3.55 23.51
C ARG A 529 10.36 4.23 23.43
N GLU A 530 11.20 4.01 24.43
CA GLU A 530 12.57 4.53 24.45
C GLU A 530 13.40 3.96 23.30
N TYR A 531 13.25 2.66 23.05
CA TYR A 531 13.94 1.99 21.95
C TYR A 531 13.53 2.58 20.58
N THR A 532 12.22 2.80 20.36
CA THR A 532 11.71 3.37 19.11
C THR A 532 12.26 4.79 18.88
N GLN A 533 12.34 5.61 19.93
CA GLN A 533 12.93 6.95 19.84
C GLN A 533 14.45 6.90 19.52
N ARG A 534 15.18 5.94 20.09
CA ARG A 534 16.60 5.71 19.77
C ARG A 534 16.79 5.25 18.32
N GLN A 535 16.02 4.28 17.86
CA GLN A 535 16.04 3.80 16.47
C GLN A 535 15.72 4.90 15.47
N LEU A 536 14.71 5.74 15.74
CA LEU A 536 14.40 6.88 14.89
C LEU A 536 15.60 7.83 14.78
N ARG A 537 16.28 8.12 15.90
CA ARG A 537 17.49 8.96 15.93
C ARG A 537 18.64 8.34 15.14
N GLU A 538 18.85 7.02 15.26
CA GLU A 538 19.89 6.29 14.53
C GLU A 538 19.63 6.22 13.03
N VAL A 539 18.40 5.94 12.60
CA VAL A 539 18.01 5.89 11.18
C VAL A 539 18.16 7.25 10.54
N VAL A 540 17.69 8.31 11.20
CA VAL A 540 17.90 9.68 10.74
C VAL A 540 19.40 9.99 10.67
N GLY A 541 20.19 9.60 11.68
CA GLY A 541 21.65 9.76 11.67
C GLY A 541 22.38 8.99 10.53
N GLN A 542 21.94 7.77 10.22
CA GLN A 542 22.52 6.95 9.14
C GLN A 542 22.09 7.42 7.74
N ALA A 543 20.86 7.92 7.60
CA ALA A 543 20.40 8.57 6.37
C ALA A 543 21.28 9.80 6.06
N LEU A 544 21.62 10.57 7.08
CA LEU A 544 22.49 11.74 6.97
C LEU A 544 23.94 11.39 6.59
N SER A 545 24.49 10.26 7.07
CA SER A 545 25.87 9.86 6.77
C SER A 545 26.05 9.21 5.39
N LYS A 546 25.02 8.55 4.85
CA LYS A 546 25.09 7.88 3.54
C LYS A 546 24.90 8.81 2.33
N SER A 547 24.51 10.08 2.53
CA SER A 547 24.50 11.08 1.46
C SER A 547 25.94 11.55 1.13
N SER A 548 26.75 10.63 0.63
CA SER A 548 28.08 10.86 0.07
C SER A 548 27.97 11.53 -1.31
N VAL A 549 27.51 12.78 -1.35
CA VAL A 549 27.79 13.69 -2.48
C VAL A 549 28.60 14.84 -1.91
N GLY A 550 29.90 14.82 -2.21
CA GLY A 550 30.85 15.84 -1.79
C GLY A 550 30.53 17.18 -2.47
N CYS A 551 29.68 17.98 -1.84
CA CYS A 551 29.57 19.40 -2.15
C CYS A 551 29.33 20.17 -0.84
N GLN A 552 29.99 21.31 -0.68
CA GLN A 552 29.87 22.19 0.50
C GLN A 552 28.42 22.60 0.80
N GLY A 553 27.52 22.48 -0.19
CA GLY A 553 26.08 22.67 -0.03
C GLY A 553 25.44 21.76 1.02
N VAL A 554 25.83 20.47 1.11
CA VAL A 554 25.15 19.50 2.00
C VAL A 554 25.34 19.87 3.48
N ARG A 555 26.53 20.36 3.89
CA ARG A 555 26.81 20.74 5.30
C ARG A 555 25.91 21.86 5.82
N ARG A 556 25.56 22.83 4.95
CA ARG A 556 24.69 23.96 5.32
C ARG A 556 23.23 23.53 5.55
N TRP A 557 22.79 22.45 4.91
CA TRP A 557 21.44 21.90 5.06
C TRP A 557 21.27 21.06 6.34
N HIS A 558 22.32 20.34 6.74
CA HIS A 558 22.34 19.54 7.97
C HIS A 558 22.00 20.39 9.21
N GLU A 559 22.48 21.64 9.28
CA GLU A 559 22.28 22.56 10.40
C GLU A 559 20.87 23.18 10.44
N MET A 560 20.30 23.51 9.28
CA MET A 560 19.01 24.18 9.18
C MET A 560 17.82 23.23 9.42
N TYR A 561 17.98 21.95 9.11
CA TYR A 561 16.96 20.91 9.34
C TYR A 561 16.92 20.41 10.79
N LEU A 562 18.06 20.27 11.46
CA LEU A 562 18.12 19.79 12.85
C LEU A 562 17.72 20.87 13.86
N SER A 563 17.96 22.15 13.59
CA SER A 563 17.60 23.25 14.51
C SER A 563 16.09 23.36 14.77
N ASN A 564 15.24 22.86 13.86
CA ASN A 564 13.77 22.86 13.99
C ASN A 564 13.14 21.45 13.97
N GLY A 565 13.87 20.43 14.43
CA GLY A 565 13.48 19.01 14.38
C GLY A 565 12.08 18.68 14.92
N TRP A 566 11.50 17.62 14.33
CA TRP A 566 10.08 17.19 14.35
C TRP A 566 9.54 16.68 15.70
N GLY A 567 9.96 17.27 16.82
CA GLY A 567 9.58 16.84 18.17
C GLY A 567 9.20 17.96 19.13
N SER A 568 9.36 19.24 18.78
CA SER A 568 9.03 20.35 19.69
C SER A 568 7.57 20.81 19.56
N GLY A 569 6.66 19.84 19.65
CA GLY A 569 5.20 20.04 19.70
C GLY A 569 4.63 19.69 21.07
N GLY A 570 5.38 19.95 22.14
CA GLY A 570 4.96 19.65 23.51
C GLY A 570 5.35 20.79 24.43
N ASN A 571 4.34 21.54 24.89
CA ASN A 571 4.48 22.66 25.82
C ASN A 571 5.00 22.12 27.18
N GLY A 572 6.32 21.99 27.32
CA GLY A 572 6.99 21.48 28.51
C GLY A 572 8.26 22.27 28.79
N LYS A 573 8.20 23.19 29.75
CA LYS A 573 9.38 23.83 30.35
C LYS A 573 10.37 22.74 30.80
N GLY A 574 11.48 22.60 30.09
CA GLY A 574 12.55 21.66 30.43
C GLY A 574 13.88 22.18 29.91
N THR A 575 14.49 23.10 30.66
CA THR A 575 15.91 23.41 30.62
C THR A 575 16.70 22.10 30.79
N GLY A 576 17.27 21.58 29.69
CA GLY A 576 18.05 20.34 29.74
C GLY A 576 18.73 19.92 28.42
N THR A 577 18.61 20.67 27.32
CA THR A 577 19.18 20.27 26.03
C THR A 577 20.53 20.93 25.69
N SER A 578 21.04 21.84 26.52
CA SER A 578 22.35 22.49 26.25
C SER A 578 23.56 21.79 26.87
N GLU A 579 23.39 20.83 27.81
CA GLU A 579 24.53 20.20 28.50
C GLU A 579 24.91 18.81 27.97
N LEU A 580 24.07 18.14 27.17
CA LEU A 580 24.36 16.78 26.69
C LEU A 580 25.12 16.70 25.36
N LEU A 581 25.23 17.80 24.60
CA LEU A 581 26.02 17.83 23.36
C LEU A 581 27.48 18.28 23.57
N SER A 582 27.81 18.76 24.77
CA SER A 582 29.20 19.10 25.16
C SER A 582 30.00 17.91 25.70
N ALA A 583 29.37 16.73 25.90
CA ALA A 583 30.04 15.60 26.53
C ALA A 583 30.91 14.73 25.59
N ASP A 584 30.75 14.84 24.26
CA ASP A 584 31.43 13.91 23.32
C ASP A 584 32.66 14.49 22.60
N LEU A 585 33.20 15.63 23.06
CA LEU A 585 34.40 16.25 22.45
C LEU A 585 35.64 16.33 23.36
N SER A 586 35.66 15.66 24.51
CA SER A 586 36.89 15.50 25.29
C SER A 586 37.22 14.03 25.52
N SER A 587 38.19 13.56 24.74
CA SER A 587 38.95 12.34 24.97
C SER A 587 39.56 12.29 26.37
N SER A 588 39.66 11.06 26.88
CA SER A 588 40.66 10.56 27.85
C SER A 588 40.64 11.10 29.28
N SER A 589 39.99 10.36 30.17
CA SER A 589 40.56 9.99 31.47
C SER A 589 39.88 8.76 32.06
N SER A 590 40.73 7.77 32.34
CA SER A 590 40.49 6.47 32.94
C SER A 590 39.97 6.50 34.38
N SER A 591 39.32 5.39 34.75
CA SER A 591 39.28 4.76 36.08
C SER A 591 38.66 5.54 37.25
N SER A 592 37.51 5.06 37.73
CA SER A 592 37.40 4.36 39.03
C SER A 592 35.94 4.03 39.33
N PHE A 593 35.49 2.86 38.88
CA PHE A 593 34.33 2.18 39.47
C PHE A 593 34.74 1.73 40.88
N SER A 594 34.38 2.51 41.89
CA SER A 594 34.37 2.03 43.28
C SER A 594 32.93 1.94 43.74
N SER A 595 32.48 0.69 43.78
CA SER A 595 31.35 0.19 44.54
C SER A 595 31.41 0.66 45.99
N ALA A 596 30.64 1.70 46.32
CA ALA A 596 30.26 2.00 47.69
C ALA A 596 28.89 1.35 47.95
N SER A 597 28.99 0.30 48.74
CA SER A 597 27.92 -0.50 49.34
C SER A 597 26.74 0.30 49.89
N ALA A 598 25.57 -0.26 49.62
CA ALA A 598 24.31 -0.11 50.36
C ALA A 598 24.48 0.35 51.82
N ALA A 599 24.18 1.62 52.07
CA ALA A 599 23.87 2.12 53.40
C ALA A 599 22.71 3.12 53.32
N SER A 600 21.51 2.60 53.63
CA SER A 600 20.43 3.28 54.32
C SER A 600 20.07 4.72 53.90
N LEU A 601 19.24 4.85 52.87
CA LEU A 601 18.33 5.99 52.72
C LEU A 601 16.89 5.53 53.01
N LYS A 602 16.55 5.55 54.30
CA LYS A 602 15.18 5.83 54.75
C LYS A 602 14.97 7.34 54.54
N GLY A 603 14.03 7.72 53.69
CA GLY A 603 13.66 9.13 53.52
C GLY A 603 12.81 9.37 52.28
N ASP A 604 11.50 9.20 52.44
CA ASP A 604 10.40 9.81 51.68
C ASP A 604 10.69 10.32 50.25
N GLY A 605 10.62 9.39 49.31
CA GLY A 605 10.22 9.68 47.94
C GLY A 605 9.04 8.78 47.60
N ARG A 606 7.82 9.14 48.02
CA ARG A 606 6.59 8.58 47.44
C ARG A 606 6.61 8.89 45.94
N GLY A 607 7.28 8.06 45.15
CA GLY A 607 6.93 7.86 43.75
C GLY A 607 5.47 7.47 43.75
N LYS A 608 4.60 8.37 43.28
CA LYS A 608 3.18 8.06 43.10
C LYS A 608 3.12 6.73 42.35
N PRO A 609 2.53 5.67 42.93
CA PRO A 609 2.21 4.50 42.13
C PRO A 609 1.31 5.00 40.99
N GLN A 610 1.73 4.72 39.76
CA GLN A 610 0.97 4.99 38.55
C GLN A 610 -0.48 4.56 38.84
N ASN A 611 -1.43 5.49 38.76
CA ASN A 611 -2.78 5.29 39.24
C ASN A 611 -3.55 4.44 38.20
N TRP A 612 -3.40 3.11 38.22
CA TRP A 612 -4.09 2.16 37.34
C TRP A 612 -5.62 2.06 37.60
N GLY A 613 -6.19 2.94 38.44
CA GLY A 613 -7.60 2.92 38.86
C GLY A 613 -8.58 3.72 37.99
N LYS A 614 -8.14 4.42 36.95
CA LYS A 614 -9.07 4.89 35.91
C LYS A 614 -9.25 3.76 34.89
N PRO A 615 -10.47 3.48 34.39
CA PRO A 615 -10.68 2.50 33.34
C PRO A 615 -10.10 3.07 32.04
N HIS A 616 -8.78 2.96 31.89
CA HIS A 616 -8.18 3.05 30.58
C HIS A 616 -8.68 1.82 29.83
N ARG A 617 -9.46 2.05 28.77
CA ARG A 617 -9.79 1.03 27.78
C ARG A 617 -8.46 0.40 27.33
N VAL A 618 -8.20 -0.81 27.80
CA VAL A 618 -6.95 -1.53 27.52
C VAL A 618 -7.06 -2.04 26.09
N GLY A 619 -6.00 -1.82 25.29
CA GLY A 619 -5.84 -2.35 23.94
C GLY A 619 -5.95 -3.88 23.88
N TYR A 620 -5.72 -4.45 22.70
CA TYR A 620 -5.59 -5.91 22.52
C TYR A 620 -4.59 -6.51 23.53
N HIS A 621 -5.01 -7.51 24.30
CA HIS A 621 -4.18 -8.26 25.25
C HIS A 621 -3.52 -9.46 24.56
N TRP A 622 -2.34 -9.93 25.01
CA TRP A 622 -1.64 -11.06 24.39
C TRP A 622 -2.46 -12.36 24.36
N LYS A 623 -3.34 -12.59 25.34
CA LYS A 623 -4.28 -13.73 25.33
C LYS A 623 -5.25 -13.68 24.15
N HIS A 624 -5.69 -12.49 23.76
CA HIS A 624 -6.54 -12.32 22.59
C HIS A 624 -5.74 -12.69 21.32
N VAL A 625 -4.49 -12.24 21.23
CA VAL A 625 -3.58 -12.62 20.14
C VAL A 625 -3.40 -14.14 20.06
N HIS A 626 -3.22 -14.81 21.21
CA HIS A 626 -3.14 -16.28 21.27
C HIS A 626 -4.42 -16.96 20.77
N CYS A 627 -5.58 -16.45 21.16
CA CYS A 627 -6.88 -16.95 20.71
C CYS A 627 -7.08 -16.80 19.19
N LEU A 628 -6.72 -15.65 18.62
CA LEU A 628 -6.81 -15.43 17.17
C LEU A 628 -5.88 -16.37 16.38
N LEU A 629 -4.65 -16.55 16.86
CA LEU A 629 -3.69 -17.48 16.25
C LEU A 629 -4.23 -18.92 16.27
N GLN A 630 -4.81 -19.34 17.39
CA GLN A 630 -5.43 -20.65 17.52
C GLN A 630 -6.60 -20.83 16.54
N ASN A 631 -7.49 -19.84 16.43
CA ASN A 631 -8.60 -19.86 15.48
C ASN A 631 -8.12 -19.97 14.03
N LYS A 632 -7.07 -19.23 13.67
CA LYS A 632 -6.45 -19.30 12.33
C LYS A 632 -5.92 -20.70 12.04
N ARG A 633 -5.17 -21.30 12.97
CA ARG A 633 -4.60 -22.66 12.80
C ARG A 633 -5.66 -23.74 12.65
N ILE A 634 -6.72 -23.68 13.45
CA ILE A 634 -7.85 -24.62 13.36
C ILE A 634 -8.51 -24.54 11.99
N ALA A 635 -8.74 -23.33 11.48
CA ALA A 635 -9.32 -23.14 10.16
C ALA A 635 -8.41 -23.66 9.04
N GLN A 636 -7.10 -23.41 9.12
CA GLN A 636 -6.12 -23.93 8.16
C GLN A 636 -6.03 -25.46 8.19
N GLU A 637 -6.06 -26.09 9.36
CA GLU A 637 -6.04 -27.54 9.50
C GLU A 637 -7.34 -28.17 8.93
N ALA A 638 -8.50 -27.59 9.22
CA ALA A 638 -9.77 -28.02 8.65
C ALA A 638 -9.77 -27.92 7.12
N MET A 639 -9.25 -26.81 6.57
CA MET A 639 -9.08 -26.60 5.13
C MET A 639 -8.20 -27.70 4.51
N GLN A 640 -7.08 -28.08 5.14
CA GLN A 640 -6.22 -29.16 4.65
C GLN A 640 -6.93 -30.52 4.60
N TYR A 641 -7.71 -30.86 5.63
CA TYR A 641 -8.53 -32.07 5.63
C TYR A 641 -9.54 -32.06 4.47
N ILE A 642 -10.22 -30.93 4.24
CA ILE A 642 -11.19 -30.76 3.16
C ILE A 642 -10.53 -30.91 1.80
N ASN A 643 -9.41 -30.23 1.55
CA ASN A 643 -8.69 -30.28 0.27
C ASN A 643 -8.13 -31.68 -0.04
N ARG A 644 -7.81 -32.47 0.99
CA ARG A 644 -7.43 -33.90 0.85
C ARG A 644 -8.62 -34.85 0.68
N GLY A 645 -9.85 -34.33 0.59
CA GLY A 645 -11.09 -35.11 0.45
C GLY A 645 -11.70 -35.64 1.75
N HIS A 646 -11.11 -35.33 2.92
CA HIS A 646 -11.57 -35.75 4.24
C HIS A 646 -12.44 -34.66 4.90
N TRP A 647 -13.43 -34.16 4.17
CA TRP A 647 -14.23 -32.99 4.60
C TRP A 647 -15.00 -33.21 5.90
N ARG A 648 -15.40 -34.46 6.21
CA ARG A 648 -16.10 -34.80 7.46
C ARG A 648 -15.21 -34.63 8.69
N ASP A 649 -13.93 -34.96 8.57
CA ASP A 649 -12.99 -34.78 9.68
C ASP A 649 -12.65 -33.30 9.87
N GLY A 650 -12.54 -32.55 8.77
CA GLY A 650 -12.45 -31.09 8.82
C GLY A 650 -13.66 -30.43 9.49
N MET A 651 -14.88 -30.89 9.18
CA MET A 651 -16.11 -30.42 9.82
C MET A 651 -16.13 -30.72 11.32
N LYS A 652 -15.80 -31.95 11.72
CA LYS A 652 -15.72 -32.33 13.15
C LYS A 652 -14.70 -31.47 13.91
N LEU A 653 -13.56 -31.16 13.30
CA LEU A 653 -12.55 -30.30 13.90
C LEU A 653 -13.10 -28.88 14.18
N LEU A 654 -13.82 -28.32 13.20
CA LEU A 654 -14.47 -27.02 13.32
C LEU A 654 -15.58 -27.02 14.40
N GLU A 655 -16.34 -28.11 14.51
CA GLU A 655 -17.36 -28.30 15.55
C GLU A 655 -16.74 -28.38 16.94
N GLN A 656 -15.78 -29.29 17.16
CA GLN A 656 -15.12 -29.49 18.45
C GLN A 656 -14.52 -28.21 19.02
N ARG A 657 -14.07 -27.30 18.14
CA ARG A 657 -13.45 -26.04 18.51
C ARG A 657 -14.41 -24.85 18.53
N GLY A 658 -15.71 -25.06 18.28
CA GLY A 658 -16.74 -24.02 18.36
C GLY A 658 -16.74 -23.02 17.20
N TYR A 659 -16.10 -23.35 16.07
CA TYR A 659 -16.17 -22.54 14.85
C TYR A 659 -17.54 -22.68 14.16
N ILE A 660 -18.16 -23.86 14.30
CA ILE A 660 -19.53 -24.17 13.88
C ILE A 660 -20.41 -24.24 15.13
N SER A 661 -21.58 -23.60 15.11
CA SER A 661 -22.47 -23.59 16.25
C SER A 661 -23.10 -24.98 16.49
N HIS A 662 -23.07 -25.47 17.75
CA HIS A 662 -23.72 -26.71 18.17
C HIS A 662 -25.24 -26.59 18.38
N ALA A 663 -25.81 -25.39 18.23
CA ALA A 663 -27.18 -25.08 18.67
C ALA A 663 -28.25 -25.84 17.86
N ASP A 664 -28.20 -25.80 16.53
CA ASP A 664 -29.19 -26.43 15.64
C ASP A 664 -28.55 -27.21 14.47
N GLU A 665 -29.19 -28.30 14.05
CA GLU A 665 -28.72 -29.09 12.90
C GLU A 665 -28.72 -28.28 11.60
N ALA A 666 -29.67 -27.36 11.41
CA ALA A 666 -29.75 -26.50 10.22
C ALA A 666 -28.63 -25.46 10.18
N THR A 667 -28.31 -24.83 11.31
CA THR A 667 -27.23 -23.83 11.39
C THR A 667 -25.86 -24.49 11.17
N ARG A 668 -25.70 -25.74 11.61
CA ARG A 668 -24.47 -26.52 11.43
C ARG A 668 -24.05 -26.65 9.97
N TRP A 669 -24.98 -27.04 9.10
CA TRP A 669 -24.70 -27.16 7.65
C TRP A 669 -24.48 -25.81 6.99
N SER A 670 -25.24 -24.80 7.43
CA SER A 670 -25.12 -23.41 6.96
C SER A 670 -23.74 -22.82 7.26
N ASP A 671 -23.22 -23.05 8.47
CA ASP A 671 -21.91 -22.60 8.92
C ASP A 671 -20.78 -23.31 8.16
N PHE A 672 -20.92 -24.62 7.95
CA PHE A 672 -19.94 -25.38 7.16
C PHE A 672 -19.93 -24.98 5.68
N ALA A 673 -21.10 -24.85 5.06
CA ALA A 673 -21.20 -24.37 3.68
C ALA A 673 -20.64 -22.94 3.54
N ARG A 674 -20.88 -22.10 4.55
CA ARG A 674 -20.29 -20.77 4.62
C ARG A 674 -18.78 -20.86 4.69
N PHE A 675 -18.21 -21.70 5.55
CA PHE A 675 -16.78 -21.95 5.59
C PHE A 675 -16.25 -22.41 4.22
N LEU A 676 -16.91 -23.36 3.54
CA LEU A 676 -16.48 -23.82 2.21
C LEU A 676 -16.48 -22.72 1.14
N LYS A 677 -17.38 -21.73 1.23
CA LYS A 677 -17.43 -20.62 0.26
C LYS A 677 -16.55 -19.43 0.65
N THR A 678 -16.58 -19.06 1.93
CA THR A 678 -15.97 -17.83 2.43
C THR A 678 -14.60 -18.04 2.99
N TYR A 679 -14.19 -19.28 3.31
CA TYR A 679 -12.82 -19.57 3.73
C TYR A 679 -11.97 -19.78 2.47
N PRO A 680 -11.03 -18.87 2.21
CA PRO A 680 -10.16 -18.93 1.06
C PRO A 680 -9.13 -20.07 1.16
N GLY A 681 -8.62 -20.52 0.02
CA GLY A 681 -7.78 -21.72 -0.07
C GLY A 681 -8.54 -23.05 -0.18
N ILE A 682 -9.88 -23.05 -0.05
CA ILE A 682 -10.69 -24.23 -0.40
C ILE A 682 -10.61 -24.45 -1.91
N GLU A 683 -10.09 -25.60 -2.32
CA GLU A 683 -9.86 -25.91 -3.72
C GLU A 683 -11.16 -26.29 -4.45
N ARG A 684 -11.25 -25.93 -5.73
CA ARG A 684 -12.35 -26.35 -6.61
C ARG A 684 -12.46 -27.88 -6.72
N SER A 685 -11.31 -28.58 -6.68
CA SER A 685 -11.22 -30.04 -6.64
C SER A 685 -11.95 -30.63 -5.43
N ALA A 686 -11.78 -30.00 -4.25
CA ALA A 686 -12.42 -30.41 -3.01
C ALA A 686 -13.94 -30.24 -3.10
N LEU A 687 -14.40 -29.08 -3.57
CA LEU A 687 -15.83 -28.82 -3.80
C LEU A 687 -16.44 -29.82 -4.80
N CYS A 688 -15.74 -30.08 -5.91
CA CYS A 688 -16.16 -31.10 -6.88
C CYS A 688 -16.31 -32.47 -6.22
N SER A 689 -15.35 -32.91 -5.41
CA SER A 689 -15.39 -34.21 -4.75
C SER A 689 -16.58 -34.37 -3.77
N ILE A 690 -17.00 -33.28 -3.14
CA ILE A 690 -18.17 -33.23 -2.26
C ILE A 690 -19.45 -33.31 -3.11
N PHE A 691 -19.55 -32.48 -4.15
CA PHE A 691 -20.75 -32.38 -4.98
C PHE A 691 -20.98 -33.59 -5.89
N GLU A 692 -19.94 -34.35 -6.23
CA GLU A 692 -20.08 -35.60 -6.97
C GLU A 692 -20.85 -36.68 -6.17
N ARG A 693 -20.85 -36.59 -4.84
CA ARG A 693 -21.45 -37.60 -3.95
C ARG A 693 -22.89 -37.31 -3.53
N VAL A 694 -23.53 -36.26 -4.05
CA VAL A 694 -24.88 -35.81 -3.63
C VAL A 694 -25.98 -36.86 -3.81
N LEU A 695 -25.81 -37.80 -4.75
CA LEU A 695 -26.76 -38.91 -4.95
C LEU A 695 -26.55 -40.06 -3.95
N LYS A 696 -25.32 -40.21 -3.45
CA LYS A 696 -24.91 -41.30 -2.55
C LYS A 696 -25.01 -40.90 -1.09
N ASP A 697 -24.89 -39.59 -0.81
CA ASP A 697 -24.74 -39.04 0.53
C ASP A 697 -25.67 -37.84 0.72
N SER A 698 -26.68 -38.00 1.59
CA SER A 698 -27.65 -36.96 1.90
C SER A 698 -27.02 -35.72 2.55
N ASP A 699 -25.88 -35.88 3.23
CA ASP A 699 -25.20 -34.75 3.84
C ASP A 699 -24.55 -33.87 2.76
N CYS A 700 -24.01 -34.47 1.70
CA CYS A 700 -23.47 -33.72 0.56
C CYS A 700 -24.56 -32.90 -0.14
N ASP A 701 -25.78 -33.45 -0.27
CA ASP A 701 -26.93 -32.69 -0.80
C ASP A 701 -27.34 -31.51 0.11
N ARG A 702 -27.28 -31.69 1.44
CA ARG A 702 -27.52 -30.60 2.40
C ARG A 702 -26.47 -29.50 2.27
N ILE A 703 -25.19 -29.87 2.18
CA ILE A 703 -24.08 -28.91 1.98
C ILE A 703 -24.28 -28.16 0.67
N LEU A 704 -24.61 -28.86 -0.42
CA LEU A 704 -24.88 -28.23 -1.72
C LEU A 704 -26.04 -27.23 -1.62
N ARG A 705 -27.14 -27.59 -0.95
CA ARG A 705 -28.29 -26.70 -0.76
C ARG A 705 -27.90 -25.41 -0.04
N GLU A 706 -27.17 -25.52 1.07
CA GLU A 706 -26.73 -24.35 1.83
C GLU A 706 -25.67 -23.55 1.06
N TYR A 707 -24.76 -24.22 0.36
CA TYR A 707 -23.72 -23.59 -0.46
C TYR A 707 -24.32 -22.73 -1.58
N MET A 708 -25.37 -23.22 -2.26
CA MET A 708 -26.05 -22.49 -3.32
C MET A 708 -26.75 -21.22 -2.82
N GLN A 709 -27.22 -21.19 -1.57
CA GLN A 709 -27.85 -20.01 -0.98
C GLN A 709 -26.88 -18.86 -0.71
N LEU A 710 -25.57 -19.13 -0.63
CA LEU A 710 -24.57 -18.12 -0.30
C LEU A 710 -24.16 -17.23 -1.49
N PHE A 711 -24.61 -17.54 -2.70
CA PHE A 711 -24.34 -16.73 -3.88
C PHE A 711 -25.29 -15.54 -3.96
N PRO A 712 -24.82 -14.32 -4.30
CA PRO A 712 -25.67 -13.15 -4.44
C PRO A 712 -26.40 -13.16 -5.80
N TYR A 713 -27.57 -13.80 -5.85
CA TYR A 713 -28.42 -13.92 -7.04
C TYR A 713 -29.42 -12.80 -7.22
N LYS A 714 -29.70 -12.03 -6.15
CA LYS A 714 -30.69 -10.95 -6.18
C LYS A 714 -30.41 -9.96 -7.32
N GLY A 715 -31.35 -9.83 -8.25
CA GLY A 715 -31.26 -8.89 -9.38
C GLY A 715 -30.23 -9.26 -10.45
N VAL A 716 -29.72 -10.49 -10.45
CA VAL A 716 -28.77 -11.01 -11.45
C VAL A 716 -29.55 -11.87 -12.43
N THR A 717 -29.32 -11.73 -13.74
CA THR A 717 -29.98 -12.58 -14.74
C THR A 717 -29.54 -14.04 -14.58
N ILE A 718 -30.46 -14.97 -14.82
CA ILE A 718 -30.26 -16.39 -14.51
C ILE A 718 -29.06 -17.00 -15.26
N ASP A 719 -28.78 -16.54 -16.49
CA ASP A 719 -27.62 -16.97 -17.27
C ASP A 719 -26.29 -16.57 -16.65
N VAL A 720 -26.20 -15.32 -16.14
CA VAL A 720 -25.00 -14.81 -15.47
C VAL A 720 -24.82 -15.49 -14.12
N ALA A 721 -25.91 -15.65 -13.36
CA ALA A 721 -25.90 -16.34 -12.08
C ALA A 721 -25.41 -17.79 -12.23
N LEU A 722 -25.98 -18.54 -13.18
CA LEU A 722 -25.60 -19.94 -13.43
C LEU A 722 -24.15 -20.06 -13.91
N ARG A 723 -23.74 -19.20 -14.86
CA ARG A 723 -22.37 -19.16 -15.37
C ARG A 723 -21.35 -18.93 -14.26
N ASP A 724 -21.53 -17.89 -13.44
CA ASP A 724 -20.54 -17.56 -12.42
C ASP A 724 -20.52 -18.63 -11.31
N THR A 725 -21.70 -19.10 -10.88
CA THR A 725 -21.81 -20.18 -9.89
C THR A 725 -21.10 -21.45 -10.35
N THR A 726 -21.31 -21.87 -11.59
CA THR A 726 -20.63 -23.05 -12.14
C THR A 726 -19.13 -22.85 -12.29
N CYS A 727 -18.66 -21.67 -12.73
CA CYS A 727 -17.23 -21.37 -12.80
C CYS A 727 -16.51 -21.38 -11.44
N GLU A 728 -17.21 -21.06 -10.33
CA GLU A 728 -16.61 -21.01 -9.00
C GLU A 728 -16.21 -22.39 -8.45
N PHE A 729 -16.99 -23.45 -8.72
CA PHE A 729 -16.71 -24.77 -8.14
C PHE A 729 -16.19 -25.81 -9.14
N MET A 730 -16.22 -25.55 -10.46
CA MET A 730 -15.78 -26.54 -11.46
C MET A 730 -15.10 -25.95 -12.70
N SER A 731 -14.53 -26.82 -13.54
CA SER A 731 -13.93 -26.47 -14.84
C SER A 731 -14.70 -27.12 -15.99
N TRP A 732 -15.03 -26.32 -17.01
CA TRP A 732 -15.73 -26.77 -18.21
C TRP A 732 -14.82 -27.45 -19.25
N GLU A 733 -13.50 -27.45 -19.05
CA GLU A 733 -12.57 -28.20 -19.91
C GLU A 733 -12.62 -29.71 -19.67
N ARG A 734 -12.98 -30.12 -18.45
CA ARG A 734 -13.17 -31.52 -18.04
C ARG A 734 -14.39 -31.63 -17.13
N PRO A 735 -15.63 -31.62 -17.66
CA PRO A 735 -16.81 -31.81 -16.83
C PRO A 735 -16.74 -33.19 -16.14
N THR A 736 -16.60 -33.18 -14.81
CA THR A 736 -16.40 -34.39 -13.99
C THR A 736 -17.69 -35.08 -13.57
N PHE A 737 -18.82 -34.39 -13.62
CA PHE A 737 -20.08 -34.90 -13.05
C PHE A 737 -20.88 -35.74 -14.04
N GLU A 738 -21.44 -36.84 -13.53
CA GLU A 738 -22.44 -37.64 -14.22
C GLU A 738 -23.73 -36.83 -14.48
N ALA A 739 -24.49 -37.20 -15.52
CA ALA A 739 -25.73 -36.50 -15.87
C ALA A 739 -26.77 -36.45 -14.73
N GLN A 740 -26.84 -37.50 -13.90
CA GLN A 740 -27.74 -37.55 -12.76
C GLN A 740 -27.33 -36.58 -11.63
N VAL A 741 -26.02 -36.38 -11.44
CA VAL A 741 -25.49 -35.40 -10.48
C VAL A 741 -25.81 -33.98 -10.94
N TRP A 742 -25.66 -33.73 -12.24
CA TRP A 742 -26.05 -32.46 -12.86
C TRP A 742 -27.51 -32.10 -12.63
N ALA A 743 -28.42 -33.06 -12.73
CA ALA A 743 -29.84 -32.82 -12.46
C ALA A 743 -30.10 -32.37 -11.01
N VAL A 744 -29.30 -32.83 -10.04
CA VAL A 744 -29.41 -32.37 -8.64
C VAL A 744 -28.83 -30.97 -8.49
N ILE A 745 -27.66 -30.70 -9.08
CA ILE A 745 -27.02 -29.37 -9.04
C ILE A 745 -27.93 -28.32 -9.68
N GLN A 746 -28.50 -28.61 -10.85
CA GLN A 746 -29.44 -27.77 -11.58
C GLN A 746 -30.67 -27.44 -10.71
N ARG A 747 -31.28 -28.45 -10.09
CA ARG A 747 -32.43 -28.26 -9.21
C ARG A 747 -32.10 -27.40 -7.99
N ARG A 748 -30.96 -27.64 -7.34
CA ARG A 748 -30.51 -26.87 -6.16
C ARG A 748 -30.18 -25.43 -6.51
N PHE A 749 -29.61 -25.19 -7.69
CA PHE A 749 -29.43 -23.85 -8.23
C PHE A 749 -30.79 -23.17 -8.46
N GLY A 750 -31.74 -23.85 -9.11
CA GLY A 750 -33.08 -23.31 -9.38
C GLY A 750 -33.82 -22.92 -8.10
N GLU A 751 -33.78 -23.77 -7.07
CA GLU A 751 -34.32 -23.49 -5.73
C GLU A 751 -33.68 -22.23 -5.11
N ALA A 752 -32.36 -22.14 -5.09
CA ALA A 752 -31.65 -21.01 -4.47
C ALA A 752 -31.84 -19.70 -5.26
N TYR A 753 -31.87 -19.76 -6.59
CA TYR A 753 -32.07 -18.60 -7.45
C TYR A 753 -33.49 -18.03 -7.31
N ALA A 754 -34.50 -18.90 -7.33
CA ALA A 754 -35.91 -18.51 -7.14
C ALA A 754 -36.16 -17.97 -5.72
N ALA A 755 -35.52 -18.54 -4.69
CA ALA A 755 -35.65 -18.06 -3.32
C ALA A 755 -35.17 -16.60 -3.15
N GLN A 756 -34.13 -16.18 -3.88
CA GLN A 756 -33.64 -14.81 -3.85
C GLN A 756 -34.35 -13.86 -4.82
N ASN A 757 -35.06 -14.40 -5.82
CA ASN A 757 -35.80 -13.66 -6.83
C ASN A 757 -37.27 -14.10 -6.93
N PRO A 758 -38.05 -14.09 -5.83
CA PRO A 758 -39.38 -14.71 -5.77
C PRO A 758 -40.44 -14.01 -6.62
N ARG A 759 -40.16 -12.78 -7.10
CA ARG A 759 -41.08 -11.99 -7.95
C ARG A 759 -40.83 -12.18 -9.45
N SER A 760 -39.69 -12.74 -9.85
CA SER A 760 -39.31 -12.80 -11.27
C SER A 760 -39.37 -14.21 -11.86
N ILE A 761 -39.22 -15.26 -11.04
CA ILE A 761 -39.15 -16.65 -11.54
C ILE A 761 -39.65 -17.63 -10.48
N THR A 762 -40.34 -18.69 -10.91
CA THR A 762 -40.71 -19.79 -10.02
C THR A 762 -39.56 -20.79 -9.88
N VAL A 763 -39.60 -21.65 -8.85
CA VAL A 763 -38.59 -22.71 -8.66
C VAL A 763 -38.54 -23.66 -9.87
N LYS A 764 -39.70 -24.01 -10.43
CA LYS A 764 -39.80 -24.91 -11.59
C LYS A 764 -39.22 -24.28 -12.85
N ASP A 765 -39.56 -23.02 -13.12
CA ASP A 765 -39.02 -22.31 -14.28
C ASP A 765 -37.52 -22.07 -14.16
N ALA A 766 -37.03 -21.80 -12.95
CA ALA A 766 -35.60 -21.64 -12.70
C ALA A 766 -34.81 -22.93 -12.96
N ASP A 767 -35.34 -24.08 -12.52
CA ASP A 767 -34.76 -25.40 -12.80
C ASP A 767 -34.77 -25.70 -14.31
N ALA A 768 -35.92 -25.55 -14.97
CA ALA A 768 -36.05 -25.79 -16.41
C ALA A 768 -35.13 -24.88 -17.23
N MET A 769 -35.13 -23.57 -16.94
CA MET A 769 -34.30 -22.59 -17.63
C MET A 769 -32.80 -22.82 -17.39
N ALA A 770 -32.40 -23.26 -16.19
CA ALA A 770 -31.02 -23.67 -15.94
C ALA A 770 -30.61 -24.85 -16.84
N GLY A 771 -31.47 -25.85 -17.00
CA GLY A 771 -31.25 -26.95 -17.94
C GLY A 771 -31.13 -26.52 -19.39
N VAL A 772 -32.03 -25.63 -19.84
CA VAL A 772 -32.00 -25.04 -21.19
C VAL A 772 -30.68 -24.28 -21.42
N LEU A 773 -30.20 -23.52 -20.44
CA LEU A 773 -28.94 -22.78 -20.51
C LEU A 773 -27.71 -23.69 -20.55
N LEU A 774 -27.67 -24.75 -19.74
CA LEU A 774 -26.59 -25.74 -19.76
C LEU A 774 -26.53 -26.43 -21.13
N PHE A 775 -27.68 -26.75 -21.71
CA PHE A 775 -27.77 -27.32 -23.05
C PHE A 775 -27.32 -26.32 -24.12
N LEU A 776 -27.75 -25.05 -24.04
CA LEU A 776 -27.33 -23.99 -24.94
C LEU A 776 -25.81 -23.85 -24.94
N HIS A 777 -25.19 -23.71 -23.76
CA HIS A 777 -23.74 -23.60 -23.63
C HIS A 777 -23.02 -24.79 -24.27
N THR A 778 -23.48 -26.01 -23.97
CA THR A 778 -22.93 -27.24 -24.57
C THR A 778 -23.06 -27.22 -26.08
N SER A 779 -24.20 -26.81 -26.63
CA SER A 779 -24.43 -26.76 -28.08
C SER A 779 -23.54 -25.73 -28.80
N LEU A 780 -23.22 -24.61 -28.15
CA LEU A 780 -22.45 -23.52 -28.76
C LEU A 780 -20.94 -23.75 -28.67
N HIS A 781 -20.46 -24.25 -27.53
CA HIS A 781 -19.03 -24.31 -27.21
C HIS A 781 -18.40 -25.71 -27.30
N ASN A 782 -19.18 -26.79 -27.35
CA ASN A 782 -18.62 -28.14 -27.53
C ASN A 782 -18.16 -28.34 -28.98
N GLU A 783 -16.91 -28.79 -29.16
CA GLU A 783 -16.32 -29.00 -30.49
C GLU A 783 -17.08 -30.03 -31.33
N ASN A 784 -17.71 -31.00 -30.68
CA ASN A 784 -18.47 -32.06 -31.33
C ASN A 784 -19.79 -31.58 -31.97
N MET A 785 -20.28 -30.38 -31.62
CA MET A 785 -21.56 -29.84 -32.12
C MET A 785 -21.42 -28.73 -33.17
N ARG A 786 -20.24 -28.55 -33.78
CA ARG A 786 -19.99 -27.47 -34.77
C ARG A 786 -21.02 -27.41 -35.91
N ASN A 787 -21.60 -28.54 -36.32
CA ASN A 787 -22.56 -28.61 -37.42
C ASN A 787 -24.03 -28.35 -37.01
N ASN A 788 -24.39 -28.49 -35.73
CA ASN A 788 -25.76 -28.38 -35.20
C ASN A 788 -25.79 -27.41 -34.00
N ARG A 789 -25.32 -26.17 -34.20
CA ARG A 789 -25.45 -25.12 -33.18
C ARG A 789 -26.89 -24.62 -33.11
N MET A 790 -27.43 -24.52 -31.90
CA MET A 790 -28.76 -23.94 -31.68
C MET A 790 -28.78 -22.48 -32.17
N THR A 791 -29.76 -22.14 -33.00
CA THR A 791 -30.00 -20.77 -33.47
C THR A 791 -30.64 -19.90 -32.39
N VAL A 792 -30.61 -18.58 -32.54
CA VAL A 792 -31.25 -17.64 -31.60
C VAL A 792 -32.76 -17.90 -31.56
N GLU A 793 -33.35 -18.10 -32.73
CA GLU A 793 -34.79 -18.31 -32.91
C GLU A 793 -35.23 -19.63 -32.29
N GLU A 794 -34.45 -20.71 -32.46
CA GLU A 794 -34.69 -21.98 -31.79
C GLU A 794 -34.56 -21.87 -30.27
N PHE A 795 -33.58 -21.12 -29.77
CA PHE A 795 -33.42 -20.90 -28.34
C PHE A 795 -34.61 -20.15 -27.74
N VAL A 796 -35.04 -19.05 -28.37
CA VAL A 796 -36.17 -18.24 -27.90
C VAL A 796 -37.45 -19.08 -27.89
N ARG A 797 -37.71 -19.84 -28.98
CA ARG A 797 -38.89 -20.71 -29.09
C ARG A 797 -38.83 -21.85 -28.07
N ASN A 798 -37.82 -22.71 -28.17
CA ASN A 798 -37.73 -23.94 -27.38
C ASN A 798 -37.55 -23.63 -25.88
N GLY A 799 -36.82 -22.56 -25.54
CA GLY A 799 -36.61 -22.16 -24.15
C GLY A 799 -37.89 -21.66 -23.48
N ASN A 800 -38.72 -20.90 -24.19
CA ASN A 800 -40.02 -20.46 -23.68
C ASN A 800 -41.06 -21.58 -23.65
N GLU A 801 -40.92 -22.64 -24.45
CA GLU A 801 -41.76 -23.85 -24.38
C GLU A 801 -41.44 -24.71 -23.13
N CYS A 802 -40.24 -24.61 -22.56
CA CYS A 802 -39.83 -25.38 -21.38
C CYS A 802 -40.26 -24.79 -20.04
N VAL A 803 -40.79 -23.56 -20.02
CA VAL A 803 -41.16 -22.83 -18.78
C VAL A 803 -42.65 -22.53 -18.76
N ASP A 804 -43.23 -22.49 -17.56
CA ASP A 804 -44.66 -22.18 -17.35
C ASP A 804 -44.94 -20.70 -17.64
N PHE A 805 -43.98 -19.82 -17.31
CA PHE A 805 -44.04 -18.38 -17.58
C PHE A 805 -42.93 -17.98 -18.55
N ALA A 806 -43.33 -17.65 -19.79
CA ALA A 806 -42.40 -17.26 -20.84
C ALA A 806 -41.65 -15.96 -20.50
N PHE A 807 -40.36 -15.96 -20.78
CA PHE A 807 -39.51 -14.77 -20.70
C PHE A 807 -39.79 -13.84 -21.88
N LEU A 808 -39.52 -12.55 -21.67
CA LEU A 808 -39.58 -11.58 -22.76
C LEU A 808 -38.59 -11.99 -23.86
N GLU A 809 -39.01 -11.92 -25.13
CA GLU A 809 -38.14 -12.34 -26.25
C GLU A 809 -36.78 -11.63 -26.23
N GLN A 810 -36.75 -10.35 -25.85
CA GLN A 810 -35.52 -9.58 -25.78
C GLN A 810 -34.55 -10.13 -24.71
N ASP A 811 -35.07 -10.51 -23.54
CA ASP A 811 -34.25 -11.08 -22.46
C ASP A 811 -33.64 -12.42 -22.89
N MET A 812 -34.42 -13.26 -23.59
CA MET A 812 -33.95 -14.53 -24.16
C MET A 812 -32.86 -14.31 -25.21
N ARG A 813 -33.05 -13.34 -26.13
CA ARG A 813 -32.02 -13.00 -27.12
C ARG A 813 -30.74 -12.50 -26.45
N ASP A 814 -30.87 -11.65 -25.43
CA ASP A 814 -29.72 -11.13 -24.68
C ASP A 814 -28.97 -12.25 -23.94
N MET A 815 -29.70 -13.21 -23.34
CA MET A 815 -29.12 -14.43 -22.74
C MET A 815 -28.35 -15.24 -23.78
N TYR A 816 -28.93 -15.48 -24.96
CA TYR A 816 -28.27 -16.19 -26.04
C TYR A 816 -26.95 -15.53 -26.42
N TYR A 817 -26.96 -14.21 -26.67
CA TYR A 817 -25.75 -13.49 -27.05
C TYR A 817 -24.68 -13.51 -25.94
N ARG A 818 -25.07 -13.39 -24.66
CA ARG A 818 -24.11 -13.48 -23.54
C ARG A 818 -23.47 -14.86 -23.43
N VAL A 819 -24.24 -15.94 -23.63
CA VAL A 819 -23.71 -17.31 -23.63
C VAL A 819 -22.85 -17.57 -24.88
N ALA A 820 -23.24 -17.05 -26.04
CA ALA A 820 -22.50 -17.22 -27.29
C ALA A 820 -21.15 -16.47 -27.32
N GLN A 821 -21.04 -15.33 -26.61
CA GLN A 821 -19.85 -14.48 -26.63
C GLN A 821 -18.59 -15.17 -26.07
N ARG A 822 -18.72 -15.93 -24.98
CA ARG A 822 -17.58 -16.56 -24.30
C ARG A 822 -17.97 -17.90 -23.71
N LYS A 823 -17.05 -18.87 -23.80
CA LYS A 823 -17.13 -20.10 -23.03
C LYS A 823 -17.14 -19.75 -21.53
N TRP A 824 -18.00 -20.41 -20.77
CA TRP A 824 -18.06 -20.27 -19.31
C TRP A 824 -16.78 -20.82 -18.68
N GLU A 825 -15.78 -19.97 -18.52
CA GLU A 825 -14.51 -20.31 -17.89
C GLU A 825 -14.07 -19.13 -17.01
N LEU A 826 -13.21 -19.43 -16.04
CA LEU A 826 -12.43 -18.38 -15.39
C LEU A 826 -11.43 -17.83 -16.42
N ASP A 827 -11.15 -16.53 -16.37
CA ASP A 827 -10.11 -15.96 -17.22
C ASP A 827 -8.69 -16.39 -16.79
N GLU A 828 -7.66 -15.96 -17.53
CA GLU A 828 -6.26 -16.23 -17.19
C GLU A 828 -5.86 -15.80 -15.77
N LEU A 829 -6.64 -14.90 -15.17
CA LEU A 829 -6.43 -14.34 -13.83
C LEU A 829 -7.41 -14.95 -12.80
N GLN A 830 -7.98 -16.12 -13.10
CA GLN A 830 -8.90 -16.88 -12.23
C GLN A 830 -10.18 -16.12 -11.82
N ARG A 831 -10.63 -15.15 -12.62
CA ARG A 831 -11.83 -14.36 -12.34
C ARG A 831 -13.05 -14.89 -13.07
N THR A 832 -14.21 -14.79 -12.41
CA THR A 832 -15.49 -15.03 -13.08
C THR A 832 -15.76 -13.93 -14.12
N PRO A 833 -16.54 -14.21 -15.18
CA PRO A 833 -16.79 -13.18 -16.18
C PRO A 833 -17.54 -11.96 -15.60
N ARG A 834 -18.39 -12.15 -14.58
CA ARG A 834 -19.00 -11.02 -13.85
C ARG A 834 -17.99 -10.23 -13.04
N GLN A 835 -17.01 -10.87 -12.42
CA GLN A 835 -15.91 -10.16 -11.75
C GLN A 835 -15.13 -9.28 -12.75
N VAL A 836 -14.89 -9.78 -13.97
CA VAL A 836 -14.26 -9.00 -15.05
C VAL A 836 -15.14 -7.81 -15.47
N GLU A 837 -16.44 -8.01 -15.60
CA GLU A 837 -17.40 -6.93 -15.90
C GLU A 837 -17.49 -5.90 -14.76
N LEU A 838 -17.47 -6.36 -13.51
CA LEU A 838 -17.49 -5.51 -12.31
C LEU A 838 -16.21 -4.68 -12.22
N GLU A 839 -15.03 -5.27 -12.46
CA GLU A 839 -13.76 -4.54 -12.46
C GLU A 839 -13.77 -3.39 -13.47
N LYS A 840 -14.30 -3.63 -14.68
CA LYS A 840 -14.43 -2.61 -15.73
C LYS A 840 -15.41 -1.50 -15.36
N LYS A 841 -16.47 -1.82 -14.61
CA LYS A 841 -17.49 -0.87 -14.16
C LYS A 841 -17.16 -0.21 -12.82
N MET A 842 -16.10 -0.66 -12.14
CA MET A 842 -15.82 -0.30 -10.76
C MET A 842 -15.51 1.21 -10.66
N PRO A 843 -16.31 1.98 -9.88
CA PRO A 843 -16.12 3.41 -9.77
C PRO A 843 -14.77 3.73 -9.10
N SER A 844 -14.03 4.69 -9.66
CA SER A 844 -12.83 5.22 -9.03
C SER A 844 -13.16 5.93 -7.71
N LEU A 845 -12.17 6.09 -6.84
CA LEU A 845 -12.34 6.83 -5.57
C LEU A 845 -12.90 8.23 -5.82
N SER A 846 -12.47 8.92 -6.87
CA SER A 846 -12.99 10.24 -7.26
C SER A 846 -14.49 10.21 -7.59
N SER A 847 -14.95 9.20 -8.33
CA SER A 847 -16.35 9.05 -8.69
C SER A 847 -17.23 8.69 -7.47
N LYS A 848 -16.72 7.88 -6.53
CA LYS A 848 -17.41 7.57 -5.26
C LYS A 848 -17.59 8.82 -4.39
N ILE A 849 -16.53 9.61 -4.21
CA ILE A 849 -16.57 10.88 -3.47
C ILE A 849 -17.63 11.82 -4.09
N ARG A 850 -17.63 11.96 -5.43
CA ARG A 850 -18.63 12.76 -6.15
C ARG A 850 -20.05 12.26 -5.95
N GLN A 851 -20.26 10.94 -5.96
CA GLN A 851 -21.57 10.34 -5.74
C GLN A 851 -22.10 10.67 -4.33
N GLN A 852 -21.23 10.58 -3.32
CA GLN A 852 -21.61 10.86 -1.93
C GLN A 852 -21.86 12.36 -1.68
N GLN A 853 -21.07 13.26 -2.28
CA GLN A 853 -21.32 14.72 -2.24
C GLN A 853 -22.65 15.12 -2.90
N LYS A 854 -23.04 14.42 -3.98
CA LYS A 854 -24.35 14.61 -4.62
C LYS A 854 -25.48 14.14 -3.72
N CYS A 855 -25.37 12.95 -3.12
CA CYS A 855 -26.39 12.48 -2.18
C CYS A 855 -26.56 13.42 -0.97
N SER A 856 -25.47 14.00 -0.44
CA SER A 856 -25.55 14.97 0.67
C SER A 856 -26.10 16.34 0.29
N SER A 857 -26.11 16.71 -1.00
CA SER A 857 -26.69 17.99 -1.45
C SER A 857 -28.19 17.88 -1.78
N PHE A 858 -28.71 16.68 -2.05
CA PHE A 858 -30.15 16.46 -2.17
C PHE A 858 -30.88 16.48 -0.81
N SER A 859 -30.19 16.23 0.30
CA SER A 859 -30.80 16.29 1.64
C SER A 859 -30.95 17.72 2.21
N SER A 860 -30.47 18.76 1.51
CA SER A 860 -30.57 20.16 1.98
C SER A 860 -31.50 21.06 1.14
N VAL A 861 -32.43 20.51 0.35
CA VAL A 861 -33.42 21.30 -0.40
C VAL A 861 -34.77 21.27 0.32
N ALA A 862 -34.85 22.00 1.43
CA ALA A 862 -36.12 22.42 2.04
C ALA A 862 -36.53 23.86 1.63
N ASP A 863 -35.74 24.53 0.77
CA ASP A 863 -35.99 25.91 0.34
C ASP A 863 -36.31 26.00 -1.16
N LEU A 864 -37.47 25.48 -1.56
CA LEU A 864 -38.22 25.96 -2.75
C LEU A 864 -39.73 25.88 -2.44
N ALA A 865 -40.14 26.54 -1.37
CA ALA A 865 -41.51 26.98 -1.15
C ALA A 865 -41.51 28.51 -1.20
N ASN A 866 -41.37 29.07 -2.41
CA ASN A 866 -41.69 30.47 -2.72
C ASN A 866 -41.55 30.68 -4.23
N GLU A 867 -42.58 30.28 -4.98
CA GLU A 867 -43.00 30.99 -6.19
C GLU A 867 -44.42 30.49 -6.54
N GLU A 868 -45.37 30.87 -5.68
CA GLU A 868 -46.75 31.05 -6.13
C GLU A 868 -46.79 32.29 -7.02
N THR A 869 -47.14 32.14 -8.30
CA THR A 869 -48.28 32.80 -8.94
C THR A 869 -48.14 32.89 -10.48
N SER A 870 -49.15 32.32 -11.14
CA SER A 870 -49.81 32.87 -12.33
C SER A 870 -49.24 32.65 -13.75
N PHE A 871 -49.94 31.76 -14.45
CA PHE A 871 -50.58 31.98 -15.77
C PHE A 871 -49.75 32.37 -17.01
N SER A 872 -49.63 31.38 -17.89
CA SER A 872 -50.06 31.39 -19.30
C SER A 872 -49.31 32.22 -20.38
N THR A 873 -49.16 31.55 -21.52
CA THR A 873 -49.23 32.08 -22.91
C THR A 873 -47.91 32.40 -23.63
N ALA A 874 -47.49 31.41 -24.45
CA ALA A 874 -47.14 31.47 -25.88
C ALA A 874 -46.10 32.46 -26.47
N MET A 875 -45.41 31.94 -27.50
CA MET A 875 -44.80 32.60 -28.68
C MET A 875 -43.33 33.08 -28.62
N ASN A 876 -42.49 32.28 -29.27
CA ASN A 876 -41.63 32.62 -30.42
C ASN A 876 -40.41 33.57 -30.33
N THR A 877 -39.29 32.99 -30.81
CA THR A 877 -38.24 33.51 -31.73
C THR A 877 -37.00 34.27 -31.19
N PRO A 878 -35.84 34.18 -31.90
CA PRO A 878 -34.54 33.89 -31.28
C PRO A 878 -33.52 35.03 -31.37
N GLY A 879 -32.63 35.10 -30.37
CA GLY A 879 -31.51 36.03 -30.30
C GLY A 879 -30.19 35.29 -30.04
N ASN A 880 -29.32 35.37 -31.03
CA ASN A 880 -28.03 34.71 -31.15
C ASN A 880 -26.96 35.44 -30.31
N SER A 881 -26.46 34.83 -29.25
CA SER A 881 -25.16 35.21 -28.66
C SER A 881 -24.55 33.99 -27.99
N LYS A 882 -23.65 33.32 -28.71
CA LYS A 882 -22.72 32.31 -28.21
C LYS A 882 -21.80 32.94 -27.17
N SER A 883 -22.30 33.11 -25.95
CA SER A 883 -21.47 33.23 -24.76
C SER A 883 -20.71 31.93 -24.63
N PHE A 884 -19.39 31.99 -24.80
CA PHE A 884 -18.44 30.99 -24.33
C PHE A 884 -18.84 30.62 -22.89
N ARG A 885 -19.58 29.52 -22.73
CA ARG A 885 -19.78 28.90 -21.42
C ARG A 885 -18.40 28.40 -21.05
N LYS A 886 -17.81 29.01 -20.01
CA LYS A 886 -16.80 28.40 -19.17
C LYS A 886 -17.16 26.93 -19.03
N ASP A 887 -16.38 26.05 -19.62
CA ASP A 887 -16.27 24.71 -19.09
C ASP A 887 -15.98 24.91 -17.60
N ASN A 888 -16.87 24.38 -16.77
CA ASN A 888 -16.70 24.36 -15.34
C ASN A 888 -15.26 23.91 -15.08
N ASP A 889 -14.51 24.67 -14.25
CA ASP A 889 -13.24 24.25 -13.67
C ASP A 889 -13.49 22.92 -12.92
N GLU A 890 -13.51 21.82 -13.66
CA GLU A 890 -13.48 20.48 -13.14
C GLU A 890 -12.17 20.39 -12.36
N SER A 891 -12.24 20.25 -11.04
CA SER A 891 -11.06 20.14 -10.18
C SER A 891 -10.12 19.06 -10.72
N GLU A 892 -9.02 19.46 -11.38
CA GLU A 892 -7.97 18.55 -11.86
C GLU A 892 -7.49 17.63 -10.72
N GLY A 893 -7.54 18.13 -9.48
CA GLY A 893 -7.21 17.39 -8.26
C GLY A 893 -8.09 16.15 -8.00
N SER A 894 -9.37 16.12 -8.42
CA SER A 894 -10.18 14.91 -8.28
C SER A 894 -9.66 13.74 -9.12
N ARG A 895 -9.12 14.01 -10.32
CA ARG A 895 -8.56 12.97 -11.21
C ARG A 895 -7.31 12.32 -10.60
N LEU A 896 -6.63 13.01 -9.68
CA LEU A 896 -5.47 12.44 -8.98
C LEU A 896 -5.84 11.34 -7.99
N LEU A 897 -7.09 11.30 -7.52
CA LEU A 897 -7.59 10.20 -6.69
C LEU A 897 -8.03 8.98 -7.52
N ASP A 898 -7.93 9.04 -8.86
CA ASP A 898 -8.27 7.88 -9.69
C ASP A 898 -7.28 6.73 -9.48
N ASN A 899 -7.86 5.57 -9.20
CA ASN A 899 -7.20 4.31 -8.94
C ASN A 899 -7.37 3.35 -10.11
N VAL A 900 -6.55 3.58 -11.13
CA VAL A 900 -6.53 2.72 -12.31
C VAL A 900 -5.57 1.56 -12.05
N VAL A 901 -6.06 0.33 -12.20
CA VAL A 901 -5.20 -0.86 -12.21
C VAL A 901 -4.31 -0.76 -13.44
N VAL A 902 -3.00 -0.70 -13.19
CA VAL A 902 -2.02 -0.71 -14.27
C VAL A 902 -1.51 -2.14 -14.43
N PRO A 903 -1.59 -2.72 -15.63
CA PRO A 903 -0.98 -4.03 -15.91
C PRO A 903 0.53 -4.02 -15.63
N TYR A 904 1.02 -5.18 -15.22
CA TYR A 904 2.44 -5.35 -14.88
C TYR A 904 3.24 -5.74 -16.13
N THR A 905 2.56 -6.27 -17.15
CA THR A 905 3.14 -6.91 -18.34
C THR A 905 2.56 -6.38 -19.67
N GLU A 906 2.53 -5.06 -19.93
CA GLU A 906 1.94 -4.59 -21.21
C GLU A 906 2.71 -5.04 -22.46
N CYS A 907 3.99 -5.39 -22.34
CA CYS A 907 4.75 -6.08 -23.37
C CYS A 907 5.90 -6.84 -22.67
N PRO A 908 6.04 -8.17 -22.81
CA PRO A 908 7.36 -8.79 -22.71
C PRO A 908 8.14 -8.32 -23.95
N GLU A 909 8.55 -7.05 -23.98
CA GLU A 909 9.51 -6.61 -24.98
C GLU A 909 10.76 -7.46 -24.81
N GLY A 910 10.95 -8.40 -25.74
CA GLY A 910 12.17 -8.49 -26.54
C GLY A 910 13.51 -8.47 -25.83
N PHE A 911 13.61 -8.74 -24.53
CA PHE A 911 14.87 -8.95 -23.85
C PHE A 911 15.40 -10.32 -24.25
N LYS A 912 15.68 -10.55 -25.55
CA LYS A 912 16.64 -11.56 -25.95
C LYS A 912 17.99 -11.08 -25.42
N LEU A 913 18.27 -11.44 -24.18
CA LEU A 913 19.56 -11.18 -23.59
C LEU A 913 20.56 -12.13 -24.26
N ARG A 914 21.79 -11.66 -24.46
CA ARG A 914 22.84 -12.48 -25.09
C ARG A 914 23.15 -13.73 -24.29
N GLU A 915 22.95 -13.64 -22.98
CA GLU A 915 23.27 -14.70 -22.02
C GLU A 915 22.00 -15.50 -21.69
N SER A 916 22.08 -16.81 -21.92
CA SER A 916 20.98 -17.77 -21.71
C SER A 916 20.48 -17.77 -20.26
N TYR A 917 21.39 -17.62 -19.29
CA TYR A 917 21.05 -17.52 -17.88
C TYR A 917 20.12 -16.32 -17.58
N HIS A 918 20.49 -15.14 -18.06
CA HIS A 918 19.69 -13.95 -17.85
C HIS A 918 18.31 -14.05 -18.53
N GLN A 919 18.25 -14.71 -19.70
CA GLN A 919 16.98 -15.00 -20.36
C GLN A 919 16.09 -15.87 -19.46
N ARG A 920 16.63 -16.96 -18.88
CA ARG A 920 15.87 -17.85 -17.99
C ARG A 920 15.35 -17.13 -16.76
N TYR A 921 16.15 -16.23 -16.17
CA TYR A 921 15.68 -15.41 -15.05
C TYR A 921 14.51 -14.51 -15.46
N VAL A 922 14.62 -13.84 -16.61
CA VAL A 922 13.54 -12.98 -17.14
C VAL A 922 12.27 -13.82 -17.39
N ASP A 923 12.41 -15.01 -17.97
CA ASP A 923 11.28 -15.90 -18.21
C ASP A 923 10.57 -16.28 -16.89
N VAL A 924 11.33 -16.69 -15.87
CA VAL A 924 10.79 -16.97 -14.51
C VAL A 924 10.17 -15.72 -13.89
N ALA A 925 10.82 -14.56 -14.02
CA ALA A 925 10.30 -13.30 -13.49
C ALA A 925 8.98 -12.90 -14.15
N THR A 926 8.83 -13.11 -15.46
CA THR A 926 7.58 -12.82 -16.15
C THR A 926 6.44 -13.74 -15.71
N GLN A 927 6.72 -14.99 -15.34
CA GLN A 927 5.72 -15.91 -14.78
C GLN A 927 5.23 -15.42 -13.43
N HIS A 928 6.13 -15.08 -12.50
CA HIS A 928 5.76 -14.54 -11.19
C HIS A 928 5.08 -13.18 -11.29
N LEU A 929 5.45 -12.35 -12.27
CA LEU A 929 4.81 -11.06 -12.51
C LEU A 929 3.34 -11.23 -12.93
N ARG A 930 3.04 -12.23 -13.76
CA ARG A 930 1.65 -12.59 -14.14
C ARG A 930 0.88 -13.14 -12.95
N GLN A 931 1.49 -14.00 -12.14
CA GLN A 931 0.87 -14.51 -10.91
C GLN A 931 0.56 -13.38 -9.92
N LEU A 932 1.49 -12.43 -9.75
CA LEU A 932 1.28 -11.25 -8.92
C LEU A 932 0.15 -10.38 -9.46
N GLU A 933 0.06 -10.20 -10.77
CA GLU A 933 -1.03 -9.45 -11.40
C GLU A 933 -2.39 -10.13 -11.17
N CYS A 934 -2.44 -11.47 -11.21
CA CYS A 934 -3.62 -12.26 -10.86
C CYS A 934 -4.06 -11.99 -9.41
N GLU A 935 -3.16 -12.23 -8.46
CA GLU A 935 -3.42 -12.02 -7.03
C GLU A 935 -3.86 -10.59 -6.72
N HIS A 936 -3.17 -9.59 -7.26
CA HIS A 936 -3.48 -8.19 -7.00
C HIS A 936 -4.85 -7.76 -7.59
N ARG A 937 -5.25 -8.31 -8.75
CA ARG A 937 -6.58 -8.05 -9.32
C ARG A 937 -7.68 -8.78 -8.56
N MET A 938 -7.43 -9.99 -8.05
CA MET A 938 -8.36 -10.69 -7.15
C MET A 938 -8.59 -9.91 -5.85
N GLN A 939 -7.52 -9.42 -5.22
CA GLN A 939 -7.59 -8.60 -4.01
C GLN A 939 -8.44 -7.33 -4.19
N ARG A 940 -8.50 -6.77 -5.41
CA ARG A 940 -9.32 -5.59 -5.70
C ARG A 940 -10.82 -5.89 -5.66
N LEU A 941 -11.21 -7.11 -6.03
CA LEU A 941 -12.59 -7.55 -6.15
C LEU A 941 -13.17 -8.05 -4.83
N GLU A 942 -12.31 -8.55 -3.95
CA GLU A 942 -12.70 -9.01 -2.63
C GLU A 942 -13.17 -7.86 -1.74
N ALA A 943 -14.24 -8.11 -0.98
CA ALA A 943 -14.67 -7.20 0.08
C ALA A 943 -13.66 -7.27 1.24
N CYS A 944 -12.72 -6.33 1.28
CA CYS A 944 -11.80 -6.21 2.40
C CYS A 944 -12.51 -5.65 3.63
N SER A 945 -12.29 -6.31 4.76
CA SER A 945 -12.55 -5.77 6.07
C SER A 945 -11.37 -4.94 6.56
N LEU A 946 -11.62 -3.72 7.06
CA LEU A 946 -10.62 -2.97 7.80
C LEU A 946 -10.32 -3.71 9.11
N GLN A 947 -9.06 -4.10 9.29
CA GLN A 947 -8.58 -4.59 10.58
C GLN A 947 -8.05 -3.41 11.40
N PRO A 948 -8.38 -3.26 12.69
CA PRO A 948 -7.60 -2.44 13.62
C PRO A 948 -6.08 -2.52 13.42
N TYR A 949 -5.39 -1.39 13.32
CA TYR A 949 -3.95 -1.39 13.59
C TYR A 949 -3.69 -1.42 15.09
N ILE A 950 -2.93 -2.41 15.55
CA ILE A 950 -2.56 -2.56 16.96
C ILE A 950 -1.12 -2.07 17.11
N LEU A 951 -0.94 -1.02 17.92
CA LEU A 951 0.39 -0.55 18.29
C LEU A 951 1.04 -1.58 19.23
N PRO A 952 2.27 -2.05 18.94
CA PRO A 952 2.95 -3.03 19.77
C PRO A 952 3.36 -2.36 21.11
N GLN A 953 2.68 -2.69 22.20
CA GLN A 953 2.95 -2.12 23.53
C GLN A 953 3.38 -3.15 24.57
N TYR A 954 3.04 -4.43 24.38
CA TYR A 954 3.27 -5.47 25.38
C TYR A 954 4.41 -6.42 25.00
N ALA A 955 5.34 -6.64 25.94
CA ALA A 955 6.36 -7.68 25.81
C ALA A 955 5.76 -9.09 25.74
N GLN A 956 4.58 -9.30 26.34
CA GLN A 956 3.91 -10.61 26.39
C GLN A 956 3.50 -11.17 25.03
N HIS A 957 3.48 -10.37 23.96
CA HIS A 957 3.29 -10.87 22.59
C HIS A 957 4.47 -11.73 22.08
N VAL A 958 5.65 -11.60 22.69
CA VAL A 958 6.84 -12.38 22.31
C VAL A 958 6.66 -13.86 22.64
N ARG A 959 5.93 -14.22 23.70
CA ARG A 959 5.64 -15.62 24.04
C ARG A 959 4.93 -16.38 22.91
N PRO A 960 3.74 -15.97 22.43
CA PRO A 960 3.07 -16.65 21.32
C PRO A 960 3.85 -16.53 19.99
N MET A 961 4.60 -15.44 19.78
CA MET A 961 5.50 -15.29 18.64
C MET A 961 6.63 -16.34 18.64
N LEU A 962 7.29 -16.53 19.78
CA LEU A 962 8.33 -17.55 19.98
C LEU A 962 7.75 -18.95 19.74
N LEU A 963 6.60 -19.27 20.34
CA LEU A 963 5.94 -20.57 20.16
C LEU A 963 5.55 -20.84 18.71
N MET A 964 5.22 -19.80 17.94
CA MET A 964 4.90 -19.92 16.52
C MET A 964 6.14 -20.19 15.67
N LEU A 965 7.24 -19.50 15.93
CA LEU A 965 8.45 -19.51 15.08
C LEU A 965 9.52 -20.50 15.53
N TYR A 966 9.43 -21.05 16.73
CA TYR A 966 10.44 -21.95 17.29
C TYR A 966 10.80 -23.13 16.37
N PRO A 967 9.85 -23.83 15.72
CA PRO A 967 10.18 -24.90 14.78
C PRO A 967 11.09 -24.45 13.63
N GLN A 968 10.82 -23.28 13.05
CA GLN A 968 11.62 -22.68 11.97
C GLN A 968 12.99 -22.22 12.46
N ILE A 969 13.05 -21.56 13.62
CA ILE A 969 14.29 -21.11 14.23
C ILE A 969 15.20 -22.33 14.50
N ALA A 970 14.65 -23.36 15.14
CA ALA A 970 15.39 -24.58 15.45
C ALA A 970 15.86 -25.33 14.19
N ALA A 971 15.03 -25.40 13.14
CA ALA A 971 15.44 -25.98 11.85
C ALA A 971 16.61 -25.22 11.21
N THR A 972 16.58 -23.89 11.26
CA THR A 972 17.68 -23.05 10.76
C THR A 972 18.97 -23.28 11.55
N LEU A 973 18.90 -23.33 12.88
CA LEU A 973 20.06 -23.61 13.74
C LEU A 973 20.62 -25.01 13.48
N TYR A 974 19.75 -26.02 13.32
CA TYR A 974 20.14 -27.39 12.97
C TYR A 974 20.94 -27.43 11.66
N MET A 975 20.42 -26.80 10.61
CA MET A 975 21.09 -26.76 9.31
C MET A 975 22.38 -25.94 9.37
N GLY A 976 22.38 -24.83 10.13
CA GLY A 976 23.57 -24.04 10.42
C GLY A 976 24.69 -24.88 11.04
N PHE A 977 24.40 -25.63 12.11
CA PHE A 977 25.37 -26.53 12.74
C PHE A 977 25.87 -27.64 11.81
N ARG A 978 25.06 -28.05 10.83
CA ARG A 978 25.40 -29.12 9.90
C ARG A 978 26.34 -28.68 8.78
N VAL A 979 26.29 -27.41 8.38
CA VAL A 979 26.96 -26.93 7.15
C VAL A 979 27.99 -25.83 7.39
N LEU A 980 27.87 -25.04 8.46
CA LEU A 980 28.74 -23.90 8.72
C LEU A 980 29.81 -24.27 9.75
N GLU A 981 31.02 -24.56 9.27
CA GLU A 981 32.18 -24.90 10.12
C GLU A 981 32.99 -23.66 10.55
N GLU A 982 32.71 -22.49 9.97
CA GLU A 982 33.44 -21.27 10.27
C GLU A 982 33.21 -20.80 11.72
N ARG A 983 34.31 -20.60 12.45
CA ARG A 983 34.31 -20.20 13.87
C ARG A 983 33.40 -19.01 14.23
N PRO A 984 33.36 -17.87 13.48
CA PRO A 984 32.51 -16.75 13.86
C PRO A 984 31.02 -17.09 13.78
N ILE A 985 30.60 -17.77 12.70
CA ILE A 985 29.20 -18.16 12.51
C ILE A 985 28.81 -19.22 13.56
N PHE A 986 29.69 -20.18 13.83
CA PHE A 986 29.43 -21.19 14.87
C PHE A 986 29.16 -20.56 16.26
N ARG A 987 29.92 -19.52 16.64
CA ARG A 987 29.67 -18.77 17.87
C ARG A 987 28.32 -18.03 17.85
N LEU A 988 27.94 -17.50 16.70
CA LEU A 988 26.65 -16.83 16.52
C LEU A 988 25.48 -17.81 16.70
N ILE A 989 25.60 -19.03 16.16
CA ILE A 989 24.59 -20.09 16.32
C ILE A 989 24.46 -20.47 17.81
N LEU A 990 25.57 -20.66 18.52
CA LEU A 990 25.56 -20.94 19.97
C LEU A 990 24.92 -19.80 20.77
N SER A 991 25.31 -18.55 20.50
CA SER A 991 24.70 -17.39 21.17
C SER A 991 23.20 -17.26 20.89
N THR A 992 22.76 -17.58 19.66
CA THR A 992 21.33 -17.59 19.31
C THR A 992 20.58 -18.66 20.11
N TYR A 993 21.20 -19.82 20.30
CA TYR A 993 20.64 -20.89 21.11
C TYR A 993 20.52 -20.49 22.59
N ASP A 994 21.55 -19.86 23.17
CA ASP A 994 21.52 -19.37 24.55
C ASP A 994 20.39 -18.32 24.74
N MET A 995 20.25 -17.37 23.81
CA MET A 995 19.17 -16.38 23.85
C MET A 995 17.77 -17.00 23.74
N LEU A 996 17.60 -18.11 23.04
CA LEU A 996 16.33 -18.84 23.00
C LEU A 996 15.97 -19.43 24.36
N TYR A 997 16.96 -19.94 25.12
CA TYR A 997 16.73 -20.38 26.49
C TYR A 997 16.40 -19.22 27.41
N ASP A 998 17.09 -18.09 27.27
CA ASP A 998 16.79 -16.91 28.07
C ASP A 998 15.36 -16.44 27.81
N LEU A 999 14.94 -16.34 26.54
CA LEU A 999 13.56 -16.02 26.16
C LEU A 999 12.55 -17.02 26.71
N ALA A 1000 12.82 -18.32 26.59
CA ALA A 1000 11.95 -19.36 27.11
C ALA A 1000 11.86 -19.29 28.64
N ALA A 1001 12.96 -19.03 29.34
CA ALA A 1001 13.02 -18.88 30.78
C ALA A 1001 12.24 -17.65 31.25
N VAL A 1002 12.37 -16.52 30.56
CA VAL A 1002 11.64 -15.28 30.89
C VAL A 1002 10.12 -15.49 30.84
N PHE A 1003 9.63 -16.28 29.91
CA PHE A 1003 8.21 -16.60 29.78
C PHE A 1003 7.77 -17.92 30.41
N VAL A 1004 8.68 -18.63 31.09
CA VAL A 1004 8.45 -19.96 31.68
C VAL A 1004 7.84 -20.93 30.65
N VAL A 1005 8.39 -20.93 29.44
CA VAL A 1005 7.94 -21.76 28.32
C VAL A 1005 8.73 -23.06 28.27
N ASN A 1006 8.03 -24.19 28.29
CA ASN A 1006 8.64 -25.48 28.02
C ASN A 1006 8.67 -25.77 26.52
N LEU A 1007 9.87 -25.70 25.91
CA LEU A 1007 10.06 -25.94 24.47
C LEU A 1007 10.08 -27.43 24.09
N SER A 1008 10.22 -28.36 25.05
CA SER A 1008 10.27 -29.81 24.76
C SER A 1008 9.00 -30.32 24.06
N GLY A 1009 7.83 -29.72 24.34
CA GLY A 1009 6.57 -30.06 23.69
C GLY A 1009 6.55 -29.77 22.18
N LEU A 1010 7.47 -28.93 21.68
CA LEU A 1010 7.59 -28.59 20.26
C LEU A 1010 8.59 -29.47 19.49
N ARG A 1011 9.26 -30.43 20.15
CA ARG A 1011 10.23 -31.33 19.50
C ARG A 1011 9.69 -31.98 18.24
N VAL A 1012 8.48 -32.53 18.30
CA VAL A 1012 7.85 -33.20 17.14
C VAL A 1012 7.63 -32.22 15.98
N ALA A 1013 7.28 -30.96 16.27
CA ALA A 1013 7.11 -29.94 15.23
C ALA A 1013 8.46 -29.57 14.59
N VAL A 1014 9.52 -29.45 15.39
CA VAL A 1014 10.90 -29.23 14.91
C VAL A 1014 11.34 -30.37 13.98
N GLU A 1015 11.20 -31.63 14.42
CA GLU A 1015 11.58 -32.79 13.62
C GLU A 1015 10.82 -32.88 12.29
N ARG A 1016 9.51 -32.59 12.30
CA ARG A 1016 8.70 -32.53 11.09
C ARG A 1016 9.18 -31.43 10.14
N GLN A 1017 9.50 -30.25 10.67
CA GLN A 1017 9.97 -29.13 9.86
C GLN A 1017 11.33 -29.45 9.23
N ILE A 1018 12.28 -29.99 9.98
CA ILE A 1018 13.58 -30.42 9.45
C ILE A 1018 13.40 -31.48 8.37
N ARG A 1019 12.54 -32.49 8.60
CA ARG A 1019 12.28 -33.55 7.62
C ARG A 1019 11.68 -32.99 6.34
N ARG A 1020 10.67 -32.12 6.45
CA ARG A 1020 10.03 -31.46 5.30
C ARG A 1020 11.05 -30.77 4.39
N TRP A 1021 12.00 -30.03 4.97
CA TRP A 1021 13.02 -29.34 4.18
C TRP A 1021 14.13 -30.25 3.65
N LEU A 1022 14.41 -31.38 4.29
CA LEU A 1022 15.38 -32.36 3.78
C LEU A 1022 14.80 -33.25 2.67
N GLU A 1023 13.48 -33.41 2.59
CA GLU A 1023 12.78 -34.18 1.57
C GLU A 1023 12.59 -33.40 0.24
N ASP A 1024 12.83 -32.08 0.22
CA ASP A 1024 12.77 -31.27 -0.99
C ASP A 1024 13.86 -31.69 -2.00
N GLU A 1025 13.51 -31.89 -3.26
CA GLU A 1025 14.44 -32.28 -4.34
C GLU A 1025 15.58 -31.28 -4.54
N ASN A 1026 15.32 -30.01 -4.24
CA ASN A 1026 16.31 -28.93 -4.35
C ASN A 1026 17.14 -28.74 -3.06
N ALA A 1027 16.83 -29.49 -2.01
CA ALA A 1027 17.63 -29.47 -0.79
C ALA A 1027 18.98 -30.16 -1.02
N GLN A 1028 19.97 -29.70 -0.26
CA GLN A 1028 21.31 -30.26 -0.36
C GLN A 1028 21.32 -31.75 0.05
N ARG A 1029 21.87 -32.62 -0.81
CA ARG A 1029 22.21 -34.00 -0.46
C ARG A 1029 23.38 -34.02 0.50
N LEU A 1030 23.09 -33.86 1.78
CA LEU A 1030 24.10 -33.80 2.81
C LEU A 1030 24.57 -35.21 3.18
N LEU A 1031 25.89 -35.41 3.21
CA LEU A 1031 26.52 -36.58 3.82
C LEU A 1031 26.13 -36.67 5.31
N PRO A 1032 26.27 -37.86 5.95
CA PRO A 1032 26.10 -37.99 7.39
C PRO A 1032 26.98 -36.95 8.12
N PRO A 1033 26.54 -36.41 9.27
CA PRO A 1033 27.34 -35.45 10.03
C PRO A 1033 28.72 -36.06 10.31
N ILE A 1034 29.77 -35.43 9.80
CA ILE A 1034 31.17 -35.88 9.94
C ILE A 1034 31.55 -35.95 11.43
N ARG A 1035 30.93 -35.09 12.26
CA ARG A 1035 31.10 -35.07 13.71
C ARG A 1035 29.88 -35.69 14.40
N GLY A 1036 30.01 -36.95 14.83
CA GLY A 1036 29.04 -37.61 15.72
C GLY A 1036 28.84 -36.88 17.07
N THR A 1037 29.72 -35.96 17.44
CA THR A 1037 29.71 -35.25 18.74
C THR A 1037 28.69 -34.12 18.87
N PHE A 1038 28.13 -33.59 17.77
CA PHE A 1038 27.21 -32.44 17.85
C PHE A 1038 25.72 -32.80 17.73
N MET A 1039 25.40 -33.97 17.18
CA MET A 1039 24.00 -34.45 17.13
C MET A 1039 23.48 -34.90 18.49
N LEU A 1040 24.32 -35.54 19.32
CA LEU A 1040 23.85 -36.12 20.60
C LEU A 1040 23.43 -35.07 21.64
N PRO A 1041 24.17 -33.97 21.88
CA PRO A 1041 23.73 -32.95 22.83
C PRO A 1041 22.47 -32.21 22.34
N LEU A 1042 22.37 -31.89 21.04
CA LEU A 1042 21.20 -31.23 20.46
C LEU A 1042 19.95 -32.12 20.43
N MET A 1043 20.09 -33.43 20.21
CA MET A 1043 18.96 -34.37 20.15
C MET A 1043 18.56 -34.96 21.51
N ASN A 1044 19.43 -34.89 22.53
CA ASN A 1044 19.10 -35.33 23.89
C ASN A 1044 18.55 -34.19 24.79
N LEU A 1045 18.71 -32.91 24.39
CA LEU A 1045 18.12 -31.75 25.07
C LEU A 1045 16.82 -31.25 24.42
N LEU A 1046 16.62 -31.50 23.12
CA LEU A 1046 15.31 -31.43 22.44
C LEU A 1046 14.43 -32.62 22.83
#